data_AF-A0A4R4PMV2-F1
#
_entry.id   AF-A0A4R4PMV2-F1
#
_cell.length_a   1.000
_cell.length_b   1.000
_cell.length_c   1.000
_cell.angle_alpha   90.00
_cell.angle_beta   90.00
_cell.angle_gamma   90.00
#
_symmetry.space_group_name_H-M   'P 1'
#
loop_
_entity.id
_entity.type
_entity.pdbx_description
1 polymer ?
#
loop_
_entity_poly.entity_id
_entity_poly.type
_entity_poly.pdbx_seq_one_letter_code
_entity_poly.pdbx_strand_id
1 'polypeptide(L)'
;MKRWFVAPIAIAAALVAGSLVYAPSAQSIEASLSATDSPVWQTNASVQGLTVAAGKAYAGGRFTSVRPPGAAAGTSEVAQAYLAAFDQGTGALVSSFAPVLNDQVYAVAASADGSRIFVGGDFTTVDGVTRNRIAALDTATGALVASWKPSVSYRVKTIAVSGNTVYFGGSFGLVNGQDRPRLAAVTADTGTLLPFAPAVNGDVYAVDAADDGSKVYAGGQFSQVNGTSQNTVASLDPATGAVLPFPGASAVPPPNGSCTTRVKSIDASGDTVYFGNGGDGGGCFDGTWAADIATNELKWKNQCLGATETVKVVNGWLYKGSHAHDCANQGAGGFPQGFGYRFLLSQKLSDGALGPWFPNTNAGAPTEVGPLAFATGGSDLWVGGDFTTSNGVAQQGLTRFTNASPGAAPAKPAKLTPYSVEPGTVQIHFPTVVDNDDSTLTYRLLKGFSNTTIATWTAKSTPWDRPWLHYTDTAVTPGESTNYRVEVTDGTTTLRGNYSDPVTVASAKSTAYDQIISSDGPQAYWRLGEPSGTTTSVDSSSQSNNGTFTGMALGASGAIAGNTAASTSSSSGRMVGEKAYSMPQQFTVEAWVKQSSTRGGRIIGFGSSKTGNSVGGGDRMLYMRSNGAILFGVNDGAQRTVTSPSGKNDNQWHHVAGTFDNGLLKLYVDGMLVGSTSTGTAALYYGWWRIGYDNTSAWTGGGATQTGLGIDEAAVYPYALSPAQVQGHYAAR
;
A
#
# COMPACT_ATOMS: atom_id res chain seq x y z
N MET A 1 97.11 3.61 -4.96
CA MET A 1 96.46 4.95 -4.95
C MET A 1 94.98 4.77 -5.19
N LYS A 2 94.15 5.59 -4.51
CA LYS A 2 92.67 5.70 -4.62
C LYS A 2 91.89 4.57 -3.96
N ARG A 3 90.77 4.79 -3.28
CA ARG A 3 90.14 5.90 -2.52
C ARG A 3 88.84 5.25 -2.00
N TRP A 4 88.53 5.39 -0.72
CA TRP A 4 87.27 4.91 -0.15
C TRP A 4 86.10 5.77 -0.65
N PHE A 5 84.98 5.15 -1.02
CA PHE A 5 83.66 5.79 -0.94
C PHE A 5 82.57 4.75 -0.63
N VAL A 6 81.67 5.21 0.23
CA VAL A 6 80.58 4.54 0.94
C VAL A 6 79.38 4.34 0.01
N ALA A 7 78.74 3.17 0.04
CA ALA A 7 77.49 2.89 -0.66
C ALA A 7 76.28 3.17 0.27
N PRO A 8 75.25 3.93 -0.17
CA PRO A 8 74.03 4.09 0.60
C PRO A 8 73.04 2.95 0.32
N ILE A 9 72.43 2.47 1.40
CA ILE A 9 71.31 1.53 1.42
C ILE A 9 70.05 2.26 0.94
N ALA A 10 69.45 1.81 -0.16
CA ALA A 10 68.16 2.30 -0.63
C ALA A 10 67.03 1.61 0.15
N ILE A 11 66.19 2.41 0.81
CA ILE A 11 64.96 1.98 1.47
C ILE A 11 63.89 1.76 0.39
N ALA A 12 63.39 0.53 0.27
CA ALA A 12 62.24 0.21 -0.56
C ALA A 12 60.96 0.65 0.16
N ALA A 13 60.28 1.66 -0.38
CA ALA A 13 58.92 2.03 0.04
C ALA A 13 57.92 1.04 -0.56
N ALA A 14 57.30 0.22 0.28
CA ALA A 14 56.17 -0.61 -0.10
C ALA A 14 54.92 0.27 -0.30
N LEU A 15 54.48 0.44 -1.55
CA LEU A 15 53.16 0.98 -1.87
C LEU A 15 52.11 -0.07 -1.52
N VAL A 16 51.40 0.15 -0.41
CA VAL A 16 50.16 -0.57 -0.11
C VAL A 16 49.11 -0.08 -1.09
N ALA A 17 48.79 -0.90 -2.09
CA ALA A 17 47.62 -0.70 -2.93
C ALA A 17 46.38 -0.92 -2.07
N GLY A 18 45.81 0.17 -1.57
CA GLY A 18 44.48 0.16 -0.96
C GLY A 18 43.48 -0.31 -2.01
N SER A 19 42.85 -1.45 -1.76
CA SER A 19 41.68 -1.91 -2.48
C SER A 19 40.60 -0.82 -2.36
N LEU A 20 40.40 -0.06 -3.42
CA LEU A 20 39.20 0.75 -3.61
C LEU A 20 38.02 -0.23 -3.62
N VAL A 21 37.29 -0.28 -2.51
CA VAL A 21 35.94 -0.83 -2.51
C VAL A 21 35.15 0.09 -3.43
N TYR A 22 34.90 -0.38 -4.66
CA TYR A 22 33.87 0.23 -5.49
C TYR A 22 32.57 0.08 -4.71
N ALA A 23 32.09 1.17 -4.12
CA ALA A 23 30.68 1.26 -3.76
C ALA A 23 29.90 0.96 -5.06
N PRO A 24 28.91 0.05 -5.04
CA PRO A 24 28.06 -0.14 -6.21
C PRO A 24 27.51 1.23 -6.62
N SER A 25 27.53 1.52 -7.92
CA SER A 25 26.88 2.71 -8.48
C SER A 25 25.45 2.76 -7.98
N ALA A 26 25.04 3.88 -7.38
CA ALA A 26 23.66 4.11 -6.94
C ALA A 26 22.69 3.87 -8.10
N GLN A 27 21.99 2.74 -8.08
CA GLN A 27 20.67 2.63 -8.66
C GLN A 27 19.71 2.71 -7.47
N SER A 28 19.51 3.91 -6.91
CA SER A 28 18.69 4.09 -5.71
C SER A 28 17.24 4.36 -6.10
N ILE A 29 16.57 3.29 -6.53
CA ILE A 29 15.13 3.16 -6.44
C ILE A 29 14.88 1.73 -5.96
N GLU A 30 14.44 1.55 -4.71
CA GLU A 30 14.30 0.24 -4.05
C GLU A 30 13.47 -0.75 -4.88
N ALA A 31 12.42 -0.24 -5.55
CA ALA A 31 11.55 -1.00 -6.44
C ALA A 31 11.96 -1.04 -7.91
N SER A 32 13.15 -0.61 -8.32
CA SER A 32 13.65 -0.58 -9.71
C SER A 32 12.95 0.38 -10.70
N LEU A 33 11.70 0.78 -10.46
CA LEU A 33 10.98 1.81 -11.23
C LEU A 33 10.57 2.95 -10.32
N SER A 34 10.68 4.17 -10.82
CA SER A 34 10.21 5.34 -10.09
C SER A 34 8.68 5.36 -9.97
N ALA A 35 8.17 5.94 -8.89
CA ALA A 35 6.76 6.28 -8.73
C ALA A 35 6.38 7.61 -9.40
N THR A 36 7.33 8.31 -10.03
CA THR A 36 7.08 9.55 -10.79
C THR A 36 6.54 9.22 -12.18
N ASP A 37 5.44 9.87 -12.57
CA ASP A 37 4.89 9.74 -13.91
C ASP A 37 5.89 10.23 -14.97
N SER A 38 6.12 9.39 -15.98
CA SER A 38 6.84 9.78 -17.19
C SER A 38 5.85 10.33 -18.23
N PRO A 39 6.17 11.42 -18.95
CA PRO A 39 5.26 11.99 -19.93
C PRO A 39 4.81 10.96 -20.96
N VAL A 40 3.49 10.85 -21.17
CA VAL A 40 2.90 9.98 -22.18
C VAL A 40 1.56 10.55 -22.66
N TRP A 41 1.28 10.35 -23.95
CA TRP A 41 -0.04 10.67 -24.50
C TRP A 41 -1.14 9.89 -23.78
N GLN A 42 -2.31 10.50 -23.69
CA GLN A 42 -3.46 9.94 -22.99
C GLN A 42 -4.55 9.54 -23.98
N THR A 43 -5.35 8.56 -23.62
CA THR A 43 -6.51 8.12 -24.39
C THR A 43 -7.79 8.76 -23.84
N ASN A 44 -8.85 8.83 -24.65
CA ASN A 44 -10.15 9.32 -24.18
C ASN A 44 -11.05 8.25 -23.52
N ALA A 45 -10.63 6.98 -23.54
CA ALA A 45 -11.30 5.86 -22.89
C ALA A 45 -10.30 4.73 -22.56
N SER A 46 -10.80 3.62 -22.02
CA SER A 46 -9.97 2.56 -21.45
C SER A 46 -9.00 1.92 -22.43
N VAL A 47 -7.74 1.73 -22.01
CA VAL A 47 -6.78 0.81 -22.65
C VAL A 47 -6.91 -0.57 -21.97
N GLN A 48 -6.99 -1.62 -22.77
CA GLN A 48 -7.26 -2.99 -22.30
C GLN A 48 -6.24 -4.03 -22.77
N GLY A 49 -5.47 -3.72 -23.81
CA GLY A 49 -4.33 -4.52 -24.25
C GLY A 49 -3.11 -3.64 -24.47
N LEU A 50 -1.94 -4.11 -24.04
CA LEU A 50 -0.68 -3.41 -24.20
C LEU A 50 0.44 -4.40 -24.55
N THR A 51 1.35 -3.98 -25.43
CA THR A 51 2.65 -4.63 -25.62
C THR A 51 3.70 -3.58 -25.94
N VAL A 52 4.97 -3.86 -25.63
CA VAL A 52 6.10 -3.04 -26.08
C VAL A 52 6.94 -3.88 -27.04
N ALA A 53 7.28 -3.32 -28.20
CA ALA A 53 8.15 -3.95 -29.19
C ALA A 53 8.72 -2.91 -30.15
N ALA A 54 9.90 -3.17 -30.72
CA ALA A 54 10.53 -2.31 -31.73
C ALA A 54 10.59 -0.82 -31.32
N GLY A 55 10.87 -0.54 -30.04
CA GLY A 55 10.95 0.82 -29.49
C GLY A 55 9.62 1.55 -29.40
N LYS A 56 8.48 0.84 -29.44
CA LYS A 56 7.14 1.41 -29.36
C LYS A 56 6.28 0.65 -28.37
N ALA A 57 5.39 1.34 -27.68
CA ALA A 57 4.28 0.76 -26.94
C ALA A 57 3.01 0.81 -27.79
N TYR A 58 2.33 -0.32 -27.95
CA TYR A 58 1.10 -0.45 -28.71
C TYR A 58 -0.08 -0.64 -27.74
N ALA A 59 -1.03 0.29 -27.78
CA ALA A 59 -2.20 0.28 -26.91
C ALA A 59 -3.46 -0.05 -27.71
N GLY A 60 -4.16 -1.09 -27.27
CA GLY A 60 -5.48 -1.49 -27.75
C GLY A 60 -6.56 -1.19 -26.71
N GLY A 61 -7.72 -0.69 -27.11
CA GLY A 61 -8.78 -0.35 -26.17
C GLY A 61 -10.08 0.16 -26.78
N ARG A 62 -10.87 0.87 -25.96
CA ARG A 62 -12.17 1.48 -26.32
C ARG A 62 -12.07 2.91 -26.83
N PHE A 63 -10.87 3.49 -26.78
CA PHE A 63 -10.66 4.89 -27.10
C PHE A 63 -10.92 5.17 -28.58
N THR A 64 -11.39 6.37 -28.86
CA THR A 64 -11.63 6.87 -30.22
C THR A 64 -10.67 8.01 -30.59
N SER A 65 -10.03 8.62 -29.60
CA SER A 65 -9.02 9.65 -29.78
C SER A 65 -7.93 9.57 -28.71
N VAL A 66 -6.78 10.18 -29.04
CA VAL A 66 -5.62 10.35 -28.16
C VAL A 66 -5.23 11.81 -28.10
N ARG A 67 -4.56 12.23 -27.01
CA ARG A 67 -4.12 13.63 -26.82
C ARG A 67 -2.77 13.72 -26.12
N PRO A 68 -2.03 14.84 -26.30
CA PRO A 68 -0.73 15.05 -25.65
C PRO A 68 -0.79 15.00 -24.12
N PRO A 69 0.34 14.74 -23.44
CA PRO A 69 0.44 14.85 -21.98
C PRO A 69 -0.03 16.21 -21.48
N GLY A 70 -0.77 16.23 -20.37
CA GLY A 70 -1.32 17.47 -19.78
C GLY A 70 -2.45 18.17 -20.55
N ALA A 71 -2.81 17.73 -21.76
CA ALA A 71 -3.94 18.29 -22.49
C ALA A 71 -5.28 17.91 -21.82
N ALA A 72 -6.18 18.88 -21.67
CA ALA A 72 -7.53 18.65 -21.15
C ALA A 72 -8.37 17.82 -22.14
N ALA A 73 -9.38 17.11 -21.63
CA ALA A 73 -10.31 16.38 -22.49
C ALA A 73 -10.96 17.31 -23.53
N GLY A 74 -11.04 16.87 -24.79
CA GLY A 74 -11.55 17.67 -25.90
C GLY A 74 -10.57 18.69 -26.49
N THR A 75 -9.31 18.76 -26.02
CA THR A 75 -8.28 19.65 -26.58
C THR A 75 -7.13 18.88 -27.23
N SER A 76 -6.69 19.35 -28.40
CA SER A 76 -5.58 18.76 -29.18
C SER A 76 -5.74 17.25 -29.43
N GLU A 77 -6.98 16.79 -29.63
CA GLU A 77 -7.27 15.38 -29.87
C GLU A 77 -6.90 14.98 -31.30
N VAL A 78 -6.26 13.83 -31.42
CA VAL A 78 -6.02 13.12 -32.68
C VAL A 78 -6.97 11.94 -32.73
N ALA A 79 -7.80 11.87 -33.78
CA ALA A 79 -8.68 10.73 -34.02
C ALA A 79 -7.82 9.50 -34.36
N GLN A 80 -7.75 8.56 -33.42
CA GLN A 80 -7.05 7.29 -33.56
C GLN A 80 -7.83 6.29 -32.72
N ALA A 81 -8.72 5.55 -33.36
CA ALA A 81 -9.64 4.67 -32.66
C ALA A 81 -9.04 3.27 -32.44
N TYR A 82 -9.29 2.74 -31.25
CA TYR A 82 -9.10 1.36 -30.81
C TYR A 82 -7.67 0.80 -30.77
N LEU A 83 -6.75 1.32 -31.58
CA LEU A 83 -5.35 0.89 -31.61
C LEU A 83 -4.43 2.09 -31.92
N ALA A 84 -3.43 2.34 -31.07
CA ALA A 84 -2.45 3.40 -31.24
C ALA A 84 -1.04 2.91 -30.85
N ALA A 85 -0.01 3.56 -31.38
CA ALA A 85 1.38 3.31 -31.00
C ALA A 85 2.03 4.57 -30.46
N PHE A 86 2.87 4.41 -29.45
CA PHE A 86 3.61 5.47 -28.78
C PHE A 86 5.08 5.13 -28.77
N ASP A 87 5.94 6.13 -28.97
CA ASP A 87 7.38 5.97 -28.89
C ASP A 87 7.76 5.57 -27.46
N GLN A 88 8.53 4.50 -27.32
CA GLN A 88 8.82 3.94 -26.01
C GLN A 88 9.64 4.93 -25.17
N GLY A 89 10.59 5.66 -25.77
CA GLY A 89 11.45 6.58 -25.02
C GLY A 89 10.72 7.81 -24.52
N THR A 90 9.92 8.43 -25.40
CA THR A 90 9.35 9.76 -25.21
C THR A 90 7.87 9.77 -24.83
N GLY A 91 7.15 8.65 -25.01
CA GLY A 91 5.71 8.58 -24.80
C GLY A 91 4.86 9.32 -25.85
N ALA A 92 5.49 9.81 -26.93
CA ALA A 92 4.82 10.56 -27.99
C ALA A 92 4.05 9.63 -28.94
N LEU A 93 2.92 10.09 -29.50
CA LEU A 93 2.19 9.38 -30.54
C LEU A 93 3.08 9.13 -31.78
N VAL A 94 3.13 7.88 -32.25
CA VAL A 94 3.77 7.50 -33.51
C VAL A 94 2.72 7.64 -34.63
N SER A 95 2.59 8.85 -35.18
CA SER A 95 1.53 9.17 -36.15
C SER A 95 1.61 8.40 -37.48
N SER A 96 2.76 7.81 -37.81
CA SER A 96 2.90 6.94 -38.98
C SER A 96 2.26 5.56 -38.79
N PHE A 97 1.99 5.16 -37.54
CA PHE A 97 1.24 3.95 -37.22
C PHE A 97 -0.24 4.31 -37.05
N ALA A 98 -1.02 4.20 -38.13
CA ALA A 98 -2.41 4.66 -38.16
C ALA A 98 -3.38 3.63 -38.78
N PRO A 99 -3.43 2.38 -38.28
CA PRO A 99 -4.41 1.40 -38.75
C PRO A 99 -5.84 1.81 -38.38
N VAL A 100 -6.80 1.44 -39.21
CA VAL A 100 -8.24 1.73 -39.00
C VAL A 100 -8.99 0.46 -38.68
N LEU A 101 -9.45 0.34 -37.43
CA LEU A 101 -10.29 -0.76 -36.95
C LEU A 101 -11.71 -0.26 -36.70
N ASN A 102 -12.70 -1.12 -36.89
CA ASN A 102 -14.11 -0.75 -36.74
C ASN A 102 -14.73 -1.04 -35.37
N ASP A 103 -13.98 -1.63 -34.45
CA ASP A 103 -14.42 -1.91 -33.08
C ASP A 103 -13.23 -2.14 -32.14
N GLN A 104 -13.52 -2.31 -30.87
CA GLN A 104 -12.58 -2.39 -29.76
C GLN A 104 -11.52 -3.51 -29.91
N VAL A 105 -10.30 -3.18 -29.49
CA VAL A 105 -9.19 -4.13 -29.24
C VAL A 105 -9.10 -4.45 -27.74
N TYR A 106 -9.01 -5.74 -27.42
CA TYR A 106 -8.85 -6.24 -26.05
C TYR A 106 -7.42 -6.74 -25.78
N ALA A 107 -6.74 -7.27 -26.79
CA ALA A 107 -5.42 -7.87 -26.64
C ALA A 107 -4.44 -7.37 -27.70
N VAL A 108 -3.21 -7.14 -27.29
CA VAL A 108 -2.08 -6.82 -28.17
C VAL A 108 -0.88 -7.61 -27.68
N ALA A 109 -0.22 -8.36 -28.57
CA ALA A 109 1.00 -9.10 -28.25
C ALA A 109 2.00 -8.98 -29.40
N ALA A 110 3.29 -8.88 -29.09
CA ALA A 110 4.34 -8.81 -30.10
C ALA A 110 4.85 -10.20 -30.50
N SER A 111 5.29 -10.32 -31.75
CA SER A 111 6.16 -11.41 -32.21
C SER A 111 7.51 -11.37 -31.49
N ALA A 112 8.17 -12.53 -31.36
CA ALA A 112 9.44 -12.64 -30.65
C ALA A 112 10.56 -11.76 -31.25
N ASP A 113 10.53 -11.52 -32.56
CA ASP A 113 11.47 -10.62 -33.26
C ASP A 113 11.03 -9.15 -33.26
N GLY A 114 9.85 -8.84 -32.70
CA GLY A 114 9.27 -7.52 -32.65
C GLY A 114 8.84 -6.94 -34.00
N SER A 115 8.88 -7.72 -35.10
CA SER A 115 8.54 -7.26 -36.45
C SER A 115 7.03 -7.12 -36.69
N ARG A 116 6.23 -7.83 -35.89
CA ARG A 116 4.76 -7.82 -35.94
C ARG A 116 4.15 -7.66 -34.55
N ILE A 117 2.98 -7.04 -34.51
CA ILE A 117 2.03 -7.23 -33.42
C ILE A 117 0.83 -8.05 -33.88
N PHE A 118 0.27 -8.83 -32.98
CA PHE A 118 -1.01 -9.51 -33.12
C PHE A 118 -2.03 -8.77 -32.25
N VAL A 119 -3.19 -8.46 -32.83
CA VAL A 119 -4.27 -7.76 -32.15
C VAL A 119 -5.52 -8.64 -32.13
N GLY A 120 -6.20 -8.68 -30.99
CA GLY A 120 -7.42 -9.43 -30.76
C GLY A 120 -8.51 -8.54 -30.20
N GLY A 121 -9.74 -8.69 -30.68
CA GLY A 121 -10.86 -7.96 -30.11
C GLY A 121 -12.22 -8.25 -30.76
N ASP A 122 -13.04 -7.21 -30.88
CA ASP A 122 -14.40 -7.24 -31.44
C ASP A 122 -14.51 -6.63 -32.84
N PHE A 123 -13.38 -6.28 -33.47
CA PHE A 123 -13.39 -5.76 -34.83
C PHE A 123 -13.72 -6.85 -35.87
N THR A 124 -14.31 -6.44 -37.00
CA THR A 124 -14.52 -7.29 -38.19
C THR A 124 -13.73 -6.81 -39.40
N THR A 125 -13.16 -5.60 -39.34
CA THR A 125 -12.31 -5.05 -40.40
C THR A 125 -11.06 -4.36 -39.84
N VAL A 126 -9.99 -4.41 -40.62
CA VAL A 126 -8.76 -3.62 -40.43
C VAL A 126 -8.39 -3.03 -41.78
N ASP A 127 -8.24 -1.70 -41.86
CA ASP A 127 -7.98 -0.94 -43.08
C ASP A 127 -8.99 -1.26 -44.22
N GLY A 128 -10.25 -1.46 -43.84
CA GLY A 128 -11.34 -1.85 -44.75
C GLY A 128 -11.32 -3.32 -45.22
N VAL A 129 -10.29 -4.09 -44.87
CA VAL A 129 -10.18 -5.52 -45.19
C VAL A 129 -10.82 -6.35 -44.09
N THR A 130 -11.64 -7.34 -44.47
CA THR A 130 -12.26 -8.26 -43.50
C THR A 130 -11.21 -9.02 -42.71
N ARG A 131 -11.24 -8.85 -41.39
CA ARG A 131 -10.45 -9.58 -40.39
C ARG A 131 -11.31 -9.79 -39.16
N ASN A 132 -11.78 -11.01 -38.98
CA ASN A 132 -12.71 -11.33 -37.91
C ASN A 132 -11.93 -11.55 -36.61
N ARG A 133 -11.97 -10.54 -35.73
CA ARG A 133 -11.60 -10.59 -34.31
C ARG A 133 -10.11 -10.77 -34.02
N ILE A 134 -9.29 -11.09 -35.02
CA ILE A 134 -7.84 -11.20 -34.88
C ILE A 134 -7.11 -10.72 -36.16
N ALA A 135 -5.99 -10.02 -36.00
CA ALA A 135 -5.17 -9.54 -37.11
C ALA A 135 -3.70 -9.43 -36.71
N ALA A 136 -2.81 -9.33 -37.71
CA ALA A 136 -1.39 -9.04 -37.51
C ALA A 136 -1.02 -7.77 -38.29
N LEU A 137 -0.25 -6.89 -37.65
CA LEU A 137 0.26 -5.65 -38.26
C LEU A 137 1.78 -5.59 -38.16
N ASP A 138 2.41 -5.04 -39.19
CA ASP A 138 3.84 -4.78 -39.23
C ASP A 138 4.21 -3.61 -38.30
N THR A 139 5.22 -3.78 -37.45
CA THR A 139 5.57 -2.78 -36.43
C THR A 139 6.27 -1.55 -37.00
N ALA A 140 6.93 -1.67 -38.15
CA ALA A 140 7.62 -0.57 -38.80
C ALA A 140 6.64 0.35 -39.53
N THR A 141 5.71 -0.22 -40.29
CA THR A 141 4.82 0.49 -41.22
C THR A 141 3.39 0.64 -40.72
N GLY A 142 2.95 -0.17 -39.76
CA GLY A 142 1.54 -0.24 -39.35
C GLY A 142 0.63 -0.96 -40.34
N ALA A 143 1.17 -1.53 -41.42
CA ALA A 143 0.38 -2.18 -42.45
C ALA A 143 -0.16 -3.55 -41.99
N LEU A 144 -1.39 -3.87 -42.41
CA LEU A 144 -1.99 -5.19 -42.24
C LEU A 144 -1.18 -6.28 -42.96
N VAL A 145 -0.80 -7.34 -42.23
CA VAL A 145 -0.09 -8.49 -42.79
C VAL A 145 -1.08 -9.36 -43.59
N ALA A 146 -1.05 -9.23 -44.92
CA ALA A 146 -2.04 -9.83 -45.83
C ALA A 146 -2.11 -11.37 -45.76
N SER A 147 -0.96 -12.04 -45.57
CA SER A 147 -0.86 -13.50 -45.54
C SER A 147 -1.42 -14.13 -44.25
N TRP A 148 -1.36 -13.41 -43.14
CA TRP A 148 -1.77 -13.90 -41.83
C TRP A 148 -3.26 -13.59 -41.63
N LYS A 149 -4.15 -14.55 -41.88
CA LYS A 149 -5.62 -14.31 -41.93
C LYS A 149 -6.51 -15.36 -41.22
N PRO A 150 -6.25 -15.74 -39.96
CA PRO A 150 -7.22 -16.50 -39.19
C PRO A 150 -8.56 -15.76 -39.06
N SER A 151 -9.66 -16.52 -38.98
CA SER A 151 -11.01 -15.99 -38.78
C SER A 151 -11.62 -16.62 -37.52
N VAL A 152 -11.90 -15.79 -36.51
CA VAL A 152 -12.41 -16.23 -35.20
C VAL A 152 -13.87 -15.81 -35.06
N SER A 153 -14.73 -16.70 -34.56
CA SER A 153 -16.19 -16.51 -34.60
C SER A 153 -16.72 -15.42 -33.68
N TYR A 154 -15.96 -15.05 -32.64
CA TYR A 154 -16.37 -14.06 -31.63
C TYR A 154 -15.14 -13.49 -30.92
N ARG A 155 -15.36 -12.71 -29.85
CA ARG A 155 -14.36 -11.93 -29.13
C ARG A 155 -13.08 -12.71 -28.77
N VAL A 156 -11.93 -12.12 -29.11
CA VAL A 156 -10.60 -12.51 -28.61
C VAL A 156 -10.21 -11.52 -27.50
N LYS A 157 -9.95 -12.02 -26.28
CA LYS A 157 -9.67 -11.21 -25.08
C LYS A 157 -8.20 -11.21 -24.69
N THR A 158 -7.42 -12.21 -25.13
CA THR A 158 -6.02 -12.39 -24.72
C THR A 158 -5.24 -13.10 -25.83
N ILE A 159 -3.96 -12.75 -25.96
CA ILE A 159 -3.02 -13.32 -26.92
C ILE A 159 -1.67 -13.48 -26.21
N ALA A 160 -1.02 -14.62 -26.38
CA ALA A 160 0.38 -14.85 -26.03
C ALA A 160 1.14 -15.42 -27.22
N VAL A 161 2.42 -15.08 -27.32
CA VAL A 161 3.30 -15.54 -28.40
C VAL A 161 4.49 -16.27 -27.81
N SER A 162 4.74 -17.49 -28.29
CA SER A 162 5.92 -18.28 -27.93
C SER A 162 6.50 -18.90 -29.20
N GLY A 163 7.73 -18.50 -29.55
CA GLY A 163 8.35 -18.87 -30.82
C GLY A 163 7.48 -18.51 -32.03
N ASN A 164 7.15 -19.51 -32.87
CA ASN A 164 6.26 -19.35 -34.02
C ASN A 164 4.79 -19.65 -33.71
N THR A 165 4.38 -19.70 -32.43
CA THR A 165 3.00 -20.00 -32.04
C THR A 165 2.33 -18.78 -31.41
N VAL A 166 1.12 -18.48 -31.89
CA VAL A 166 0.22 -17.47 -31.32
C VAL A 166 -0.93 -18.20 -30.64
N TYR A 167 -0.93 -18.21 -29.31
CA TYR A 167 -2.02 -18.70 -28.48
C TYR A 167 -3.01 -17.56 -28.24
N PHE A 168 -4.30 -17.82 -28.32
CA PHE A 168 -5.31 -16.80 -28.07
C PHE A 168 -6.57 -17.38 -27.44
N GLY A 169 -7.14 -16.60 -26.51
CA GLY A 169 -8.31 -16.96 -25.73
C GLY A 169 -9.39 -15.87 -25.77
N GLY A 170 -10.63 -16.24 -25.45
CA GLY A 170 -11.73 -15.29 -25.40
C GLY A 170 -13.09 -15.98 -25.24
N SER A 171 -14.09 -15.48 -25.98
CA SER A 171 -15.49 -15.90 -25.91
C SER A 171 -15.97 -16.59 -27.20
N PHE A 172 -15.05 -17.08 -28.04
CA PHE A 172 -15.34 -17.68 -29.36
C PHE A 172 -15.59 -19.19 -29.32
N GLY A 173 -16.24 -19.71 -30.36
CA GLY A 173 -16.52 -21.14 -30.52
C GLY A 173 -15.80 -21.78 -31.71
N LEU A 174 -15.50 -20.99 -32.75
CA LEU A 174 -14.87 -21.49 -33.98
C LEU A 174 -13.63 -20.66 -34.35
N VAL A 175 -12.64 -21.34 -34.93
CA VAL A 175 -11.51 -20.72 -35.63
C VAL A 175 -11.38 -21.37 -37.01
N ASN A 176 -11.41 -20.58 -38.07
CA ASN A 176 -11.41 -21.05 -39.46
C ASN A 176 -12.51 -22.09 -39.74
N GLY A 177 -13.67 -21.94 -39.09
CA GLY A 177 -14.80 -22.87 -39.20
C GLY A 177 -14.64 -24.19 -38.44
N GLN A 178 -13.52 -24.40 -37.73
CA GLN A 178 -13.28 -25.57 -36.88
C GLN A 178 -13.63 -25.27 -35.43
N ASP A 179 -14.18 -26.26 -34.72
CA ASP A 179 -14.50 -26.15 -33.29
C ASP A 179 -13.24 -25.89 -32.48
N ARG A 180 -13.24 -24.74 -31.79
CA ARG A 180 -12.21 -24.28 -30.85
C ARG A 180 -12.91 -23.49 -29.76
N PRO A 181 -13.48 -24.14 -28.74
CA PRO A 181 -14.19 -23.44 -27.69
C PRO A 181 -13.20 -22.67 -26.83
N ARG A 182 -13.22 -21.33 -27.00
CA ARG A 182 -12.63 -20.31 -26.13
C ARG A 182 -11.10 -20.23 -26.07
N LEU A 183 -10.36 -21.20 -26.61
CA LEU A 183 -8.90 -21.21 -26.64
C LEU A 183 -8.38 -21.94 -27.90
N ALA A 184 -7.39 -21.37 -28.58
CA ALA A 184 -6.80 -21.92 -29.79
C ALA A 184 -5.37 -21.42 -30.00
N ALA A 185 -4.68 -22.01 -30.99
CA ALA A 185 -3.38 -21.53 -31.43
C ALA A 185 -3.25 -21.55 -32.96
N VAL A 186 -2.52 -20.59 -33.51
CA VAL A 186 -2.12 -20.55 -34.91
C VAL A 186 -0.62 -20.30 -35.05
N THR A 187 -0.05 -20.52 -36.22
CA THR A 187 1.33 -20.12 -36.51
C THR A 187 1.47 -18.59 -36.64
N ALA A 188 2.58 -18.03 -36.18
CA ALA A 188 2.85 -16.59 -36.19
C ALA A 188 3.18 -16.05 -37.59
N ASP A 189 3.75 -16.88 -38.45
CA ASP A 189 4.16 -16.55 -39.82
C ASP A 189 2.97 -16.44 -40.79
N THR A 190 2.09 -17.45 -40.82
CA THR A 190 1.01 -17.60 -41.82
C THR A 190 -0.39 -17.66 -41.22
N GLY A 191 -0.54 -17.81 -39.90
CA GLY A 191 -1.85 -17.93 -39.26
C GLY A 191 -2.51 -19.29 -39.48
N THR A 192 -1.70 -20.34 -39.69
CA THR A 192 -2.19 -21.71 -39.88
C THR A 192 -2.70 -22.25 -38.55
N LEU A 193 -3.93 -22.78 -38.51
CA LEU A 193 -4.52 -23.38 -37.31
C LEU A 193 -3.72 -24.61 -36.86
N LEU A 194 -3.28 -24.62 -35.61
CA LEU A 194 -2.47 -25.69 -35.02
C LEU A 194 -3.32 -26.79 -34.36
N PRO A 195 -2.76 -27.99 -34.08
CA PRO A 195 -3.46 -29.07 -33.37
C PRO A 195 -3.90 -28.75 -31.94
N PHE A 196 -3.38 -27.68 -31.31
CA PHE A 196 -3.71 -27.24 -29.96
C PHE A 196 -5.20 -26.91 -29.77
N ALA A 197 -6.00 -27.88 -29.29
CA ALA A 197 -7.46 -27.83 -29.31
C ALA A 197 -8.11 -28.09 -27.94
N PRO A 198 -7.75 -27.33 -26.88
CA PRO A 198 -8.44 -27.43 -25.60
C PRO A 198 -9.90 -26.98 -25.72
N ALA A 199 -10.81 -27.71 -25.07
CA ALA A 199 -12.22 -27.38 -24.99
C ALA A 199 -12.55 -26.78 -23.62
N VAL A 200 -12.67 -25.45 -23.54
CA VAL A 200 -12.93 -24.70 -22.30
C VAL A 200 -14.40 -24.31 -22.23
N ASN A 201 -15.06 -24.54 -21.10
CA ASN A 201 -16.51 -24.33 -20.94
C ASN A 201 -16.93 -22.89 -20.57
N GLY A 202 -15.97 -21.97 -20.49
CA GLY A 202 -16.18 -20.58 -20.09
C GLY A 202 -15.14 -19.65 -20.71
N ASP A 203 -15.31 -18.35 -20.49
CA ASP A 203 -14.47 -17.33 -21.11
C ASP A 203 -13.02 -17.39 -20.60
N VAL A 204 -12.06 -17.32 -21.52
CA VAL A 204 -10.63 -17.19 -21.22
C VAL A 204 -10.25 -15.71 -21.23
N TYR A 205 -9.78 -15.21 -20.08
CA TYR A 205 -9.36 -13.82 -19.89
C TYR A 205 -7.86 -13.63 -20.03
N ALA A 206 -7.06 -14.66 -19.74
CA ALA A 206 -5.62 -14.62 -19.82
C ALA A 206 -5.07 -15.93 -20.42
N VAL A 207 -4.09 -15.81 -21.29
CA VAL A 207 -3.24 -16.91 -21.74
C VAL A 207 -1.80 -16.44 -21.67
N ASP A 208 -0.91 -17.30 -21.22
CA ASP A 208 0.52 -17.07 -21.32
C ASP A 208 1.28 -18.39 -21.48
N ALA A 209 2.45 -18.35 -22.11
CA ALA A 209 3.30 -19.51 -22.30
C ALA A 209 4.54 -19.41 -21.41
N ALA A 210 4.99 -20.54 -20.86
CA ALA A 210 6.25 -20.57 -20.15
C ALA A 210 7.42 -20.16 -21.07
N ASP A 211 8.39 -19.42 -20.56
CA ASP A 211 9.57 -18.95 -21.31
C ASP A 211 10.38 -20.12 -21.91
N ASP A 212 10.38 -21.27 -21.24
CA ASP A 212 11.02 -22.51 -21.71
C ASP A 212 10.18 -23.30 -22.74
N GLY A 213 9.00 -22.81 -23.08
CA GLY A 213 8.06 -23.43 -24.01
C GLY A 213 7.43 -24.73 -23.52
N SER A 214 7.61 -25.10 -22.24
CA SER A 214 7.19 -26.40 -21.72
C SER A 214 5.68 -26.48 -21.44
N LYS A 215 5.01 -25.33 -21.25
CA LYS A 215 3.60 -25.24 -20.85
C LYS A 215 2.92 -24.00 -21.41
N VAL A 216 1.60 -24.08 -21.53
CA VAL A 216 0.70 -22.94 -21.70
C VAL A 216 -0.25 -22.89 -20.53
N TYR A 217 -0.43 -21.71 -19.95
CA TYR A 217 -1.38 -21.46 -18.89
C TYR A 217 -2.58 -20.70 -19.43
N ALA A 218 -3.78 -21.15 -19.05
CA ALA A 218 -5.03 -20.48 -19.38
C ALA A 218 -5.74 -20.06 -18.10
N GLY A 219 -6.20 -18.82 -18.05
CA GLY A 219 -6.90 -18.20 -16.94
C GLY A 219 -8.23 -17.60 -17.38
N GLY A 220 -9.28 -17.76 -16.60
CA GLY A 220 -10.61 -17.33 -17.02
C GLY A 220 -11.72 -17.56 -16.01
N GLN A 221 -12.96 -17.43 -16.49
CA GLN A 221 -14.16 -17.80 -15.76
C GLN A 221 -14.71 -19.12 -16.35
N PHE A 222 -13.94 -20.18 -16.16
CA PHE A 222 -14.31 -21.54 -16.56
C PHE A 222 -14.21 -22.49 -15.36
N SER A 223 -14.89 -23.63 -15.46
CA SER A 223 -14.87 -24.69 -14.44
C SER A 223 -14.39 -26.03 -15.00
N GLN A 224 -14.23 -26.16 -16.32
CA GLN A 224 -13.73 -27.37 -16.97
C GLN A 224 -12.89 -27.06 -18.21
N VAL A 225 -11.87 -27.89 -18.44
CA VAL A 225 -11.09 -27.97 -19.67
C VAL A 225 -11.00 -29.43 -20.11
N ASN A 226 -11.38 -29.74 -21.35
CA ASN A 226 -11.43 -31.12 -21.88
C ASN A 226 -12.25 -32.07 -20.99
N GLY A 227 -13.35 -31.57 -20.40
CA GLY A 227 -14.19 -32.33 -19.46
C GLY A 227 -13.57 -32.58 -18.08
N THR A 228 -12.32 -32.15 -17.84
CA THR A 228 -11.66 -32.23 -16.54
C THR A 228 -11.96 -30.98 -15.73
N SER A 229 -12.30 -31.14 -14.45
CA SER A 229 -12.53 -30.00 -13.54
C SER A 229 -11.27 -29.14 -13.41
N GLN A 230 -11.41 -27.85 -13.75
CA GLN A 230 -10.35 -26.85 -13.68
C GLN A 230 -11.00 -25.54 -13.23
N ASN A 231 -10.70 -25.11 -12.01
CA ASN A 231 -11.33 -23.92 -11.45
C ASN A 231 -10.54 -22.67 -11.86
N THR A 232 -11.03 -21.93 -12.85
CA THR A 232 -10.50 -20.64 -13.33
C THR A 232 -9.10 -20.64 -13.94
N VAL A 233 -8.31 -21.71 -13.77
CA VAL A 233 -6.94 -21.82 -14.25
C VAL A 233 -6.66 -23.24 -14.71
N ALA A 234 -5.83 -23.39 -15.75
CA ALA A 234 -5.33 -24.66 -16.23
C ALA A 234 -3.89 -24.54 -16.74
N SER A 235 -3.08 -25.58 -16.51
CA SER A 235 -1.79 -25.79 -17.18
C SER A 235 -1.99 -26.80 -18.30
N LEU A 236 -1.48 -26.50 -19.49
CA LEU A 236 -1.76 -27.24 -20.72
C LEU A 236 -0.49 -27.61 -21.47
N ASP A 237 -0.53 -28.77 -22.12
CA ASP A 237 0.48 -29.16 -23.10
C ASP A 237 0.47 -28.17 -24.29
N PRO A 238 1.62 -27.57 -24.65
CA PRO A 238 1.69 -26.47 -25.61
C PRO A 238 1.35 -26.89 -27.04
N ALA A 239 1.43 -28.19 -27.38
CA ALA A 239 1.18 -28.70 -28.73
C ALA A 239 -0.26 -29.16 -28.93
N THR A 240 -0.81 -29.84 -27.93
CA THR A 240 -2.11 -30.54 -28.01
C THR A 240 -3.23 -29.84 -27.26
N GLY A 241 -2.91 -29.08 -26.21
CA GLY A 241 -3.90 -28.53 -25.28
C GLY A 241 -4.42 -29.56 -24.27
N ALA A 242 -3.74 -30.70 -24.12
CA ALA A 242 -4.03 -31.65 -23.05
C ALA A 242 -3.80 -31.01 -21.67
N VAL A 243 -4.67 -31.32 -20.71
CA VAL A 243 -4.57 -30.80 -19.34
C VAL A 243 -3.41 -31.47 -18.62
N LEU A 244 -2.50 -30.68 -18.04
CA LEU A 244 -1.38 -31.14 -17.23
C LEU A 244 -1.73 -31.07 -15.73
N PRO A 245 -1.11 -31.91 -14.88
CA PRO A 245 -1.24 -31.79 -13.43
C PRO A 245 -0.79 -30.39 -12.96
N PHE A 246 -1.64 -29.71 -12.19
CA PHE A 246 -1.33 -28.37 -11.67
C PHE A 246 -1.66 -28.23 -10.18
N PRO A 247 -0.84 -28.79 -9.27
CA PRO A 247 -1.06 -28.69 -7.82
C PRO A 247 -1.21 -27.24 -7.33
N GLY A 248 -0.48 -26.29 -7.92
CA GLY A 248 -0.53 -24.87 -7.57
C GLY A 248 -1.91 -24.22 -7.71
N ALA A 249 -2.80 -24.77 -8.54
CA ALA A 249 -4.17 -24.27 -8.72
C ALA A 249 -4.99 -24.29 -7.41
N SER A 250 -4.57 -25.05 -6.38
CA SER A 250 -5.18 -25.01 -5.05
C SER A 250 -5.12 -23.63 -4.36
N ALA A 251 -4.30 -22.70 -4.88
CA ALA A 251 -4.28 -21.32 -4.43
C ALA A 251 -5.64 -20.63 -4.61
N VAL A 252 -6.38 -20.98 -5.67
CA VAL A 252 -7.70 -20.40 -5.96
C VAL A 252 -8.79 -21.29 -5.36
N PRO A 253 -9.54 -20.81 -4.35
CA PRO A 253 -10.59 -21.61 -3.74
C PRO A 253 -11.71 -21.92 -4.75
N PRO A 254 -12.38 -23.09 -4.63
CA PRO A 254 -13.52 -23.42 -5.47
C PRO A 254 -14.67 -22.42 -5.25
N PRO A 255 -15.56 -22.24 -6.23
CA PRO A 255 -16.70 -21.34 -6.10
C PRO A 255 -17.60 -21.76 -4.94
N ASN A 256 -18.01 -20.80 -4.11
CA ASN A 256 -18.85 -21.02 -2.93
C ASN A 256 -20.29 -20.48 -3.10
N GLY A 257 -20.63 -19.99 -4.29
CA GLY A 257 -21.95 -19.41 -4.60
C GLY A 257 -22.13 -17.93 -4.21
N SER A 258 -21.29 -17.39 -3.32
CA SER A 258 -21.28 -15.95 -2.96
C SER A 258 -20.20 -15.15 -3.69
N CYS A 259 -19.19 -15.83 -4.21
CA CYS A 259 -18.07 -15.27 -4.92
C CYS A 259 -17.93 -15.86 -6.33
N THR A 260 -17.63 -14.99 -7.29
CA THR A 260 -17.03 -15.37 -8.58
C THR A 260 -15.58 -14.90 -8.62
N THR A 261 -14.61 -15.82 -8.47
CA THR A 261 -13.19 -15.56 -8.73
C THR A 261 -12.83 -15.98 -10.15
N ARG A 262 -11.86 -15.32 -10.76
CA ARG A 262 -11.37 -15.59 -12.12
C ARG A 262 -9.91 -15.16 -12.22
N VAL A 263 -9.07 -15.97 -12.87
CA VAL A 263 -7.74 -15.50 -13.26
C VAL A 263 -7.88 -14.51 -14.41
N LYS A 264 -7.34 -13.31 -14.21
CA LYS A 264 -7.47 -12.14 -15.09
C LYS A 264 -6.19 -11.80 -15.83
N SER A 265 -5.05 -12.16 -15.26
CA SER A 265 -3.74 -11.95 -15.86
C SER A 265 -2.79 -13.05 -15.43
N ILE A 266 -1.90 -13.42 -16.35
CA ILE A 266 -0.84 -14.40 -16.17
C ILE A 266 0.43 -13.74 -16.72
N ASP A 267 1.53 -13.92 -16.01
CA ASP A 267 2.87 -13.56 -16.49
C ASP A 267 3.83 -14.69 -16.10
N ALA A 268 4.29 -15.45 -17.08
CA ALA A 268 5.38 -16.41 -16.90
C ALA A 268 6.71 -15.67 -17.09
N SER A 269 7.61 -15.80 -16.10
CA SER A 269 8.90 -15.15 -16.15
C SER A 269 9.96 -16.01 -15.46
N GLY A 270 10.96 -16.44 -16.23
CA GLY A 270 12.00 -17.33 -15.74
C GLY A 270 11.45 -18.71 -15.36
N ASP A 271 11.63 -19.10 -14.10
CA ASP A 271 11.19 -20.39 -13.56
C ASP A 271 9.80 -20.36 -12.89
N THR A 272 9.15 -19.19 -12.90
CA THR A 272 7.94 -18.94 -12.11
C THR A 272 6.83 -18.37 -12.99
N VAL A 273 5.60 -18.80 -12.74
CA VAL A 273 4.40 -18.20 -13.33
C VAL A 273 3.60 -17.47 -12.24
N TYR A 274 3.21 -16.23 -12.54
CA TYR A 274 2.47 -15.35 -11.65
C TYR A 274 1.05 -15.13 -12.16
N PHE A 275 0.10 -15.06 -11.23
CA PHE A 275 -1.33 -14.95 -11.53
C PHE A 275 -1.96 -13.79 -10.76
N GLY A 276 -2.81 -13.03 -11.44
CA GLY A 276 -3.71 -12.04 -10.84
C GLY A 276 -5.16 -12.51 -10.92
N ASN A 277 -5.87 -12.49 -9.80
CA ASN A 277 -7.29 -12.87 -9.73
C ASN A 277 -8.20 -11.65 -9.58
N GLY A 278 -9.23 -11.56 -10.41
CA GLY A 278 -10.37 -10.68 -10.19
C GLY A 278 -11.48 -11.40 -9.42
N GLY A 279 -12.27 -10.67 -8.63
CA GLY A 279 -13.36 -11.23 -7.84
C GLY A 279 -14.60 -10.34 -7.82
N ASP A 280 -15.79 -10.94 -7.98
CA ASP A 280 -17.07 -10.27 -7.75
C ASP A 280 -17.83 -10.97 -6.63
N GLY A 281 -18.33 -10.18 -5.67
CA GLY A 281 -19.11 -10.67 -4.53
C GLY A 281 -18.30 -10.80 -3.24
N GLY A 282 -18.96 -11.23 -2.17
CA GLY A 282 -18.38 -11.28 -0.83
C GLY A 282 -17.48 -12.50 -0.62
N GLY A 283 -16.30 -12.27 -0.04
CA GLY A 283 -15.37 -13.34 0.37
C GLY A 283 -14.57 -13.96 -0.78
N CYS A 284 -14.36 -13.20 -1.88
CA CYS A 284 -13.55 -13.66 -2.99
C CYS A 284 -12.07 -13.74 -2.69
N PHE A 285 -11.40 -14.70 -3.35
CA PHE A 285 -9.98 -14.58 -3.59
C PHE A 285 -9.76 -13.78 -4.87
N ASP A 286 -9.17 -12.62 -4.73
CA ASP A 286 -8.92 -11.64 -5.78
C ASP A 286 -7.52 -11.00 -5.64
N GLY A 287 -6.62 -11.75 -5.01
CA GLY A 287 -5.21 -11.39 -4.82
C GLY A 287 -4.30 -11.93 -5.93
N THR A 288 -3.06 -12.22 -5.56
CA THR A 288 -2.03 -12.75 -6.45
C THR A 288 -1.45 -14.05 -5.91
N TRP A 289 -0.90 -14.88 -6.79
CA TRP A 289 -0.22 -16.12 -6.40
C TRP A 289 0.79 -16.52 -7.48
N ALA A 290 1.71 -17.40 -7.11
CA ALA A 290 2.75 -17.88 -8.00
C ALA A 290 2.97 -19.38 -7.89
N ALA A 291 3.34 -20.01 -8.99
CA ALA A 291 3.71 -21.41 -9.03
C ALA A 291 5.04 -21.63 -9.75
N ASP A 292 5.74 -22.68 -9.37
CA ASP A 292 6.95 -23.13 -10.05
C ASP A 292 6.58 -23.77 -11.39
N ILE A 293 7.26 -23.39 -12.47
CA ILE A 293 6.94 -23.87 -13.82
C ILE A 293 7.33 -25.35 -13.96
N ALA A 294 8.44 -25.78 -13.36
CA ALA A 294 8.94 -27.14 -13.53
C ALA A 294 8.07 -28.15 -12.77
N THR A 295 7.73 -27.85 -11.51
CA THR A 295 6.97 -28.77 -10.64
C THR A 295 5.46 -28.52 -10.67
N ASN A 296 5.01 -27.36 -11.16
CA ASN A 296 3.63 -26.90 -11.09
C ASN A 296 3.11 -26.74 -9.62
N GLU A 297 4.00 -26.68 -8.63
CA GLU A 297 3.65 -26.49 -7.21
C GLU A 297 3.46 -25.01 -6.84
N LEU A 298 2.61 -24.76 -5.85
CA LEU A 298 2.41 -23.41 -5.29
C LEU A 298 3.69 -22.91 -4.62
N LYS A 299 4.18 -21.74 -5.03
CA LYS A 299 5.28 -21.05 -4.34
C LYS A 299 4.76 -20.17 -3.22
N TRP A 300 3.79 -19.32 -3.53
CA TRP A 300 3.18 -18.41 -2.55
C TRP A 300 1.81 -17.92 -3.01
N LYS A 301 1.04 -17.40 -2.06
CA LYS A 301 -0.28 -16.77 -2.26
C LYS A 301 -0.36 -15.50 -1.43
N ASN A 302 -0.61 -14.37 -2.08
CA ASN A 302 -0.89 -13.08 -1.44
C ASN A 302 -2.40 -12.82 -1.48
N GLN A 303 -2.99 -12.58 -0.32
CA GLN A 303 -4.43 -12.46 -0.14
C GLN A 303 -4.92 -11.02 -0.02
N CYS A 304 -4.14 -10.05 -0.52
CA CYS A 304 -4.61 -8.68 -0.55
C CYS A 304 -5.87 -8.57 -1.41
N LEU A 305 -6.96 -8.15 -0.77
CA LEU A 305 -8.28 -8.03 -1.33
C LEU A 305 -8.39 -6.81 -2.25
N GLY A 306 -9.17 -6.96 -3.31
CA GLY A 306 -9.51 -5.91 -4.26
C GLY A 306 -9.00 -6.21 -5.67
N ALA A 307 -9.75 -7.04 -6.38
CA ALA A 307 -9.70 -7.34 -7.81
C ALA A 307 -8.35 -7.03 -8.50
N THR A 308 -7.49 -8.04 -8.61
CA THR A 308 -6.25 -7.94 -9.38
C THR A 308 -6.52 -8.18 -10.86
N GLU A 309 -6.41 -7.14 -11.67
CA GLU A 309 -6.77 -7.19 -13.10
C GLU A 309 -5.56 -7.45 -14.01
N THR A 310 -4.36 -7.00 -13.61
CA THR A 310 -3.14 -7.20 -14.40
C THR A 310 -1.89 -7.38 -13.53
N VAL A 311 -0.96 -8.23 -13.96
CA VAL A 311 0.36 -8.40 -13.35
C VAL A 311 1.46 -8.39 -14.41
N LYS A 312 2.66 -7.94 -14.06
CA LYS A 312 3.84 -8.01 -14.93
C LYS A 312 5.13 -8.00 -14.11
N VAL A 313 6.05 -8.89 -14.42
CA VAL A 313 7.41 -8.88 -13.86
C VAL A 313 8.25 -7.84 -14.60
N VAL A 314 8.89 -6.95 -13.83
CA VAL A 314 9.88 -6.00 -14.34
C VAL A 314 11.03 -5.95 -13.34
N ASN A 315 12.26 -6.15 -13.81
CA ASN A 315 13.51 -6.00 -13.02
C ASN A 315 13.47 -6.58 -11.60
N GLY A 316 12.99 -7.82 -11.44
CA GLY A 316 12.99 -8.52 -10.15
C GLY A 316 11.81 -8.20 -9.22
N TRP A 317 10.81 -7.48 -9.72
CA TRP A 317 9.58 -7.16 -9.00
C TRP A 317 8.35 -7.57 -9.81
N LEU A 318 7.31 -8.06 -9.13
CA LEU A 318 5.99 -8.26 -9.72
C LEU A 318 5.17 -6.99 -9.52
N TYR A 319 4.84 -6.31 -10.60
CA TYR A 319 3.93 -5.17 -10.58
C TYR A 319 2.49 -5.67 -10.67
N LYS A 320 1.61 -5.04 -9.91
CA LYS A 320 0.20 -5.41 -9.76
C LYS A 320 -0.68 -4.18 -10.06
N GLY A 321 -1.58 -4.34 -11.03
CA GLY A 321 -2.71 -3.46 -11.30
C GLY A 321 -3.97 -4.02 -10.68
N SER A 322 -4.62 -3.28 -9.79
CA SER A 322 -5.69 -3.82 -8.94
C SER A 322 -6.69 -2.78 -8.45
N HIS A 323 -7.67 -3.22 -7.67
CA HIS A 323 -8.56 -2.37 -6.87
C HIS A 323 -8.28 -2.59 -5.37
N ALA A 324 -7.02 -2.74 -4.97
CA ALA A 324 -6.66 -3.26 -3.65
C ALA A 324 -7.15 -2.36 -2.50
N HIS A 325 -7.82 -2.93 -1.50
CA HIS A 325 -8.39 -2.19 -0.38
C HIS A 325 -8.12 -2.78 1.00
N ASP A 326 -7.69 -4.05 1.09
CA ASP A 326 -7.29 -4.67 2.35
C ASP A 326 -6.18 -5.69 2.12
N CYS A 327 -4.96 -5.33 2.51
CA CYS A 327 -3.78 -6.18 2.51
C CYS A 327 -3.29 -6.51 3.95
N ALA A 328 -4.11 -6.32 4.98
CA ALA A 328 -3.64 -6.44 6.37
C ALA A 328 -3.37 -7.90 6.80
N ASN A 329 -4.05 -8.86 6.17
CA ASN A 329 -4.09 -10.24 6.67
C ASN A 329 -3.38 -11.26 5.75
N GLN A 330 -3.08 -12.43 6.32
CA GLN A 330 -2.71 -13.67 5.63
C GLN A 330 -1.55 -13.57 4.61
N GLY A 331 -0.37 -13.13 5.09
CA GLY A 331 0.85 -13.09 4.28
C GLY A 331 0.93 -11.92 3.30
N ALA A 332 -0.14 -11.13 3.16
CA ALA A 332 -0.13 -9.95 2.30
C ALA A 332 0.76 -8.83 2.85
N GLY A 333 0.68 -8.58 4.16
CA GLY A 333 1.44 -7.55 4.88
C GLY A 333 1.20 -6.15 4.30
N GLY A 334 0.41 -5.30 4.95
CA GLY A 334 0.08 -4.01 4.35
C GLY A 334 -0.97 -3.21 5.10
N PHE A 335 -1.82 -2.51 4.34
CA PHE A 335 -2.85 -1.62 4.84
C PHE A 335 -4.19 -2.35 5.05
N PRO A 336 -5.03 -1.94 6.01
CA PRO A 336 -6.33 -2.55 6.23
C PRO A 336 -7.43 -1.89 5.39
N GLN A 337 -8.60 -2.51 5.37
CA GLN A 337 -9.83 -1.90 4.85
C GLN A 337 -10.00 -0.46 5.36
N GLY A 338 -10.37 0.45 4.45
CA GLY A 338 -10.70 1.84 4.78
C GLY A 338 -9.52 2.82 4.75
N PHE A 339 -8.29 2.34 4.51
CA PHE A 339 -7.13 3.20 4.26
C PHE A 339 -7.20 3.93 2.90
N GLY A 340 -8.01 3.42 1.97
CA GLY A 340 -8.15 3.91 0.60
C GLY A 340 -7.56 2.93 -0.42
N TYR A 341 -8.13 2.96 -1.63
CA TYR A 341 -7.76 2.02 -2.69
C TYR A 341 -6.34 2.26 -3.21
N ARG A 342 -5.63 1.16 -3.49
CA ARG A 342 -4.33 1.14 -4.14
C ARG A 342 -4.43 0.40 -5.46
N PHE A 343 -4.24 1.16 -6.53
CA PHE A 343 -4.43 0.66 -7.87
C PHE A 343 -3.14 0.10 -8.48
N LEU A 344 -2.00 0.62 -8.00
CA LEU A 344 -0.68 0.23 -8.43
C LEU A 344 0.15 -0.17 -7.20
N LEU A 345 0.70 -1.37 -7.24
CA LEU A 345 1.52 -1.94 -6.18
C LEU A 345 2.65 -2.78 -6.80
N SER A 346 3.73 -2.98 -6.06
CA SER A 346 4.74 -4.01 -6.37
C SER A 346 4.74 -5.12 -5.33
N GLN A 347 5.26 -6.29 -5.69
CA GLN A 347 5.42 -7.45 -4.83
C GLN A 347 6.76 -8.13 -5.07
N LYS A 348 7.37 -8.67 -4.01
CA LYS A 348 8.57 -9.49 -4.11
C LYS A 348 8.27 -10.80 -4.81
N LEU A 349 9.13 -11.21 -5.74
CA LEU A 349 8.99 -12.47 -6.47
C LEU A 349 9.10 -13.71 -5.56
N SER A 350 9.83 -13.60 -4.43
CA SER A 350 10.14 -14.72 -3.54
C SER A 350 8.98 -15.18 -2.67
N ASP A 351 8.16 -14.24 -2.18
CA ASP A 351 7.13 -14.51 -1.16
C ASP A 351 5.80 -13.76 -1.42
N GLY A 352 5.74 -12.93 -2.47
CA GLY A 352 4.56 -12.13 -2.79
C GLY A 352 4.32 -10.96 -1.83
N ALA A 353 5.21 -10.66 -0.88
CA ALA A 353 5.03 -9.54 0.05
C ALA A 353 5.06 -8.19 -0.70
N LEU A 354 4.27 -7.22 -0.24
CA LEU A 354 4.24 -5.88 -0.85
C LEU A 354 5.64 -5.24 -0.85
N GLY A 355 6.00 -4.70 -2.01
CA GLY A 355 7.22 -3.95 -2.25
C GLY A 355 7.07 -2.45 -1.96
N PRO A 356 8.12 -1.66 -2.24
CA PRO A 356 8.22 -0.25 -1.86
C PRO A 356 7.67 0.73 -2.91
N TRP A 357 6.85 0.28 -3.87
CA TRP A 357 6.36 1.11 -4.97
C TRP A 357 4.85 1.39 -4.85
N PHE A 358 4.51 2.67 -4.69
CA PHE A 358 3.18 3.16 -4.33
C PHE A 358 2.68 4.39 -5.14
N PRO A 359 2.97 4.55 -6.45
CA PRO A 359 2.17 5.48 -7.23
C PRO A 359 0.71 5.04 -7.23
N ASN A 360 -0.20 5.92 -7.62
CA ASN A 360 -1.60 5.54 -7.63
C ASN A 360 -2.34 6.16 -8.81
N THR A 361 -3.11 5.35 -9.52
CA THR A 361 -4.18 5.85 -10.37
C THR A 361 -5.46 6.00 -9.55
N ASN A 362 -6.54 6.42 -10.18
CA ASN A 362 -7.89 6.10 -9.71
C ASN A 362 -8.47 4.91 -10.52
N ALA A 363 -9.79 4.74 -10.47
CA ALA A 363 -10.54 3.91 -11.42
C ALA A 363 -11.71 4.71 -11.99
N GLY A 364 -12.11 4.38 -13.20
CA GLY A 364 -13.20 5.06 -13.90
C GLY A 364 -14.15 4.08 -14.58
N ALA A 365 -15.15 4.60 -15.28
CA ALA A 365 -16.08 3.76 -16.03
C ALA A 365 -15.39 3.09 -17.23
N PRO A 366 -15.80 1.87 -17.63
CA PRO A 366 -16.98 1.16 -17.15
C PRO A 366 -16.71 0.09 -16.10
N THR A 367 -15.44 -0.24 -15.81
CA THR A 367 -15.15 -1.38 -14.93
C THR A 367 -14.98 -0.95 -13.48
N GLU A 368 -14.59 0.30 -13.25
CA GLU A 368 -14.37 0.89 -11.92
C GLU A 368 -13.34 0.13 -11.08
N VAL A 369 -12.53 -0.74 -11.72
CA VAL A 369 -11.48 -1.53 -11.06
C VAL A 369 -10.05 -1.02 -11.32
N GLY A 370 -9.83 -0.10 -12.29
CA GLY A 370 -8.58 0.65 -12.43
C GLY A 370 -7.66 0.19 -13.57
N PRO A 371 -6.35 -0.06 -13.33
CA PRO A 371 -5.42 -0.58 -14.33
C PRO A 371 -5.84 -1.97 -14.83
N LEU A 372 -5.90 -2.14 -16.15
CA LEU A 372 -6.39 -3.35 -16.83
C LEU A 372 -5.31 -4.09 -17.63
N ALA A 373 -4.24 -3.39 -18.02
CA ALA A 373 -3.16 -3.95 -18.83
C ALA A 373 -1.82 -3.35 -18.46
N PHE A 374 -0.79 -4.20 -18.42
CA PHE A 374 0.60 -3.80 -18.30
C PHE A 374 1.42 -4.27 -19.49
N ALA A 375 2.44 -3.48 -19.84
CA ALA A 375 3.52 -3.92 -20.71
C ALA A 375 4.85 -3.28 -20.28
N THR A 376 5.95 -3.91 -20.67
CA THR A 376 7.30 -3.44 -20.35
C THR A 376 8.21 -3.69 -21.53
N GLY A 377 9.16 -2.78 -21.78
CA GLY A 377 10.34 -3.07 -22.61
C GLY A 377 11.59 -3.35 -21.78
N GLY A 378 11.43 -3.73 -20.50
CA GLY A 378 12.49 -4.13 -19.58
C GLY A 378 12.89 -3.04 -18.57
N SER A 379 12.83 -1.76 -18.93
CA SER A 379 13.24 -0.64 -18.05
C SER A 379 12.10 0.32 -17.71
N ASP A 380 10.89 -0.01 -18.14
CA ASP A 380 9.68 0.80 -17.96
C ASP A 380 8.46 -0.08 -17.69
N LEU A 381 7.40 0.53 -17.17
CA LEU A 381 6.09 -0.07 -17.04
C LEU A 381 5.08 0.86 -17.68
N TRP A 382 4.42 0.36 -18.72
CA TRP A 382 3.27 0.99 -19.35
C TRP A 382 2.01 0.46 -18.69
N VAL A 383 1.13 1.39 -18.31
CA VAL A 383 -0.07 1.11 -17.54
C VAL A 383 -1.28 1.59 -18.31
N GLY A 384 -2.12 0.66 -18.75
CA GLY A 384 -3.38 0.93 -19.43
C GLY A 384 -4.55 0.57 -18.53
N GLY A 385 -5.64 1.34 -18.57
CA GLY A 385 -6.82 1.05 -17.76
C GLY A 385 -7.96 2.02 -18.00
N ASP A 386 -8.95 2.03 -17.11
CA ASP A 386 -10.09 2.96 -17.16
C ASP A 386 -9.95 4.18 -16.24
N PHE A 387 -8.77 4.38 -15.68
CA PHE A 387 -8.45 5.52 -14.82
C PHE A 387 -8.46 6.86 -15.57
N THR A 388 -8.71 7.94 -14.84
CA THR A 388 -8.71 9.32 -15.31
C THR A 388 -7.60 10.17 -14.68
N THR A 389 -6.93 9.65 -13.64
CA THR A 389 -5.80 10.30 -13.00
C THR A 389 -4.66 9.33 -12.73
N SER A 390 -3.44 9.87 -12.67
CA SER A 390 -2.23 9.23 -12.14
C SER A 390 -1.55 10.19 -11.15
N ASN A 391 -1.17 9.69 -9.98
CA ASN A 391 -0.64 10.46 -8.86
C ASN A 391 -1.43 11.74 -8.53
N GLY A 392 -2.76 11.68 -8.68
CA GLY A 392 -3.67 12.81 -8.43
C GLY A 392 -3.72 13.86 -9.55
N VAL A 393 -2.95 13.69 -10.63
CA VAL A 393 -2.93 14.56 -11.81
C VAL A 393 -3.77 13.94 -12.93
N ALA A 394 -4.45 14.77 -13.73
CA ALA A 394 -5.25 14.31 -14.87
C ALA A 394 -4.37 13.59 -15.91
N GLN A 395 -4.58 12.28 -16.03
CA GLN A 395 -3.90 11.39 -16.96
C GLN A 395 -4.85 10.23 -17.25
N GLN A 396 -5.45 10.19 -18.44
CA GLN A 396 -6.53 9.26 -18.74
C GLN A 396 -6.07 8.06 -19.56
N GLY A 397 -6.45 6.87 -19.07
CA GLY A 397 -6.40 5.59 -19.78
C GLY A 397 -5.02 5.00 -20.07
N LEU A 398 -3.95 5.80 -20.09
CA LEU A 398 -2.57 5.37 -20.28
C LEU A 398 -1.63 6.20 -19.40
N THR A 399 -0.74 5.56 -18.63
CA THR A 399 0.39 6.20 -17.93
C THR A 399 1.65 5.34 -18.06
N ARG A 400 2.81 5.87 -17.67
CA ARG A 400 4.11 5.20 -17.79
C ARG A 400 5.03 5.55 -16.62
N PHE A 401 5.74 4.55 -16.13
CA PHE A 401 6.78 4.67 -15.11
C PHE A 401 8.10 4.11 -15.64
N THR A 402 9.23 4.71 -15.29
CA THR A 402 10.56 4.31 -15.79
C THR A 402 11.55 4.15 -14.65
N ASN A 403 12.71 3.55 -14.92
CA ASN A 403 13.83 3.48 -13.98
C ASN A 403 14.73 4.74 -14.00
N ALA A 404 14.24 5.87 -14.53
CA ALA A 404 14.99 7.11 -14.57
C ALA A 404 15.23 7.64 -13.14
N SER A 405 16.47 8.09 -12.89
CA SER A 405 16.89 8.69 -11.62
C SER A 405 16.98 10.23 -11.73
N PRO A 406 16.71 11.00 -10.66
CA PRO A 406 16.22 10.52 -9.35
C PRO A 406 14.78 9.99 -9.44
N GLY A 407 14.44 9.09 -8.52
CA GLY A 407 13.07 8.60 -8.36
C GLY A 407 12.12 9.67 -7.82
N ALA A 408 11.02 9.24 -7.18
CA ALA A 408 10.25 10.13 -6.36
C ALA A 408 11.13 10.62 -5.20
N ALA A 409 10.80 11.81 -4.71
CA ALA A 409 11.50 12.38 -3.56
C ALA A 409 10.71 12.07 -2.29
N PRO A 410 11.39 11.90 -1.14
CA PRO A 410 10.71 11.69 0.12
C PRO A 410 9.92 12.95 0.44
N ALA A 411 8.77 12.81 1.09
CA ALA A 411 8.03 13.98 1.52
C ALA A 411 8.87 14.83 2.50
N LYS A 412 8.75 16.16 2.41
CA LYS A 412 9.49 17.06 3.28
C LYS A 412 9.14 16.80 4.76
N PRO A 413 10.13 16.59 5.66
CA PRO A 413 9.87 16.44 7.08
C PRO A 413 9.13 17.65 7.66
N ALA A 414 8.17 17.38 8.54
CA ALA A 414 7.44 18.43 9.25
C ALA A 414 8.37 19.27 10.14
N LYS A 415 7.95 20.49 10.46
CA LYS A 415 8.62 21.32 11.47
C LYS A 415 8.58 20.59 12.82
N LEU A 416 9.72 20.48 13.48
CA LEU A 416 9.81 19.86 14.81
C LEU A 416 9.24 20.76 15.91
N THR A 417 8.74 20.12 16.96
CA THR A 417 8.30 20.74 18.22
C THR A 417 9.10 20.16 19.40
N PRO A 418 10.42 20.45 19.48
CA PRO A 418 11.28 19.95 20.55
C PRO A 418 10.94 20.64 21.87
N TYR A 419 11.20 19.96 22.99
CA TYR A 419 10.84 20.49 24.31
C TYR A 419 11.84 20.07 25.39
N SER A 420 11.82 20.80 26.51
CA SER A 420 12.66 20.53 27.67
C SER A 420 11.87 20.79 28.95
N VAL A 421 11.71 19.76 29.78
CA VAL A 421 11.05 19.83 31.09
C VAL A 421 11.99 19.47 32.24
N GLU A 422 13.18 18.98 31.93
CA GLU A 422 14.19 18.56 32.88
C GLU A 422 15.50 19.29 32.52
N PRO A 423 16.25 19.77 33.52
CA PRO A 423 17.55 20.37 33.28
C PRO A 423 18.48 19.44 32.50
N GLY A 424 19.17 19.99 31.51
CA GLY A 424 20.15 19.25 30.72
C GLY A 424 19.55 18.23 29.75
N THR A 425 18.25 18.31 29.44
CA THR A 425 17.59 17.40 28.50
C THR A 425 16.65 18.12 27.55
N VAL A 426 16.74 17.84 26.25
CA VAL A 426 15.71 18.14 25.27
C VAL A 426 15.20 16.84 24.67
N GLN A 427 13.90 16.67 24.61
CA GLN A 427 13.25 15.52 24.00
C GLN A 427 12.67 15.91 22.64
N ILE A 428 12.77 14.98 21.70
CA ILE A 428 12.48 15.19 20.29
C ILE A 428 11.80 13.95 19.73
N HIS A 429 10.71 14.14 19.02
CA HIS A 429 10.01 13.07 18.33
C HIS A 429 9.40 13.59 17.03
N PHE A 430 9.32 12.74 16.02
CA PHE A 430 8.72 13.07 14.74
C PHE A 430 8.31 11.79 13.98
N PRO A 431 7.24 11.86 13.16
CA PRO A 431 6.89 10.74 12.31
C PRO A 431 7.87 10.63 11.14
N THR A 432 8.12 9.42 10.66
CA THR A 432 8.75 9.22 9.35
C THR A 432 7.90 9.83 8.23
N VAL A 433 8.53 10.06 7.09
CA VAL A 433 7.89 10.56 5.86
C VAL A 433 7.70 9.43 4.86
N VAL A 434 6.84 9.64 3.87
CA VAL A 434 6.62 8.68 2.79
C VAL A 434 7.52 9.04 1.63
N ASP A 435 8.13 8.03 1.03
CA ASP A 435 8.57 8.05 -0.36
C ASP A 435 7.80 6.95 -1.10
N ASN A 436 7.42 7.21 -2.34
CA ASN A 436 6.52 6.34 -3.09
C ASN A 436 7.26 5.28 -3.91
N ASP A 437 8.59 5.30 -3.97
CA ASP A 437 9.39 4.24 -4.61
C ASP A 437 10.55 3.72 -3.74
N ASP A 438 10.73 4.30 -2.55
CA ASP A 438 11.67 3.85 -1.51
C ASP A 438 10.97 3.74 -0.14
N SER A 439 10.90 2.53 0.41
CA SER A 439 10.30 2.36 1.74
C SER A 439 11.30 2.57 2.86
N THR A 440 12.59 2.38 2.59
CA THR A 440 13.65 2.48 3.60
C THR A 440 14.39 3.81 3.47
N LEU A 441 14.17 4.73 4.41
CA LEU A 441 14.73 6.08 4.37
C LEU A 441 15.74 6.29 5.50
N THR A 442 16.74 7.13 5.23
CA THR A 442 17.73 7.55 6.24
C THR A 442 17.38 8.93 6.78
N TYR A 443 17.34 9.06 8.10
CA TYR A 443 16.99 10.29 8.82
C TYR A 443 18.19 10.77 9.63
N ARG A 444 18.45 12.08 9.62
CA ARG A 444 19.41 12.74 10.51
C ARG A 444 18.72 13.84 11.29
N LEU A 445 18.92 13.83 12.61
CA LEU A 445 18.51 14.94 13.47
C LEU A 445 19.66 15.95 13.56
N LEU A 446 19.37 17.17 13.14
CA LEU A 446 20.33 18.26 13.06
C LEU A 446 20.05 19.29 14.15
N LYS A 447 21.08 19.66 14.92
CA LYS A 447 21.03 20.64 16.01
C LYS A 447 21.66 21.98 15.61
N GLY A 448 20.97 23.06 15.97
CA GLY A 448 21.38 24.43 15.75
C GLY A 448 21.46 24.82 14.28
N PHE A 449 21.71 26.10 14.02
CA PHE A 449 21.95 26.60 12.66
C PHE A 449 23.23 26.04 12.02
N SER A 450 24.14 25.51 12.83
CA SER A 450 25.33 24.76 12.38
C SER A 450 24.99 23.44 11.69
N ASN A 451 23.78 22.89 11.90
CA ASN A 451 23.35 21.58 11.42
C ASN A 451 24.24 20.43 11.88
N THR A 452 24.67 20.48 13.15
CA THR A 452 25.42 19.38 13.73
C THR A 452 24.51 18.14 13.80
N THR A 453 24.90 17.04 13.17
CA THR A 453 24.14 15.78 13.26
C THR A 453 24.33 15.19 14.65
N ILE A 454 23.24 15.03 15.40
CA ILE A 454 23.25 14.48 16.75
C ILE A 454 22.68 13.06 16.82
N ALA A 455 21.96 12.62 15.79
CA ALA A 455 21.45 11.27 15.67
C ALA A 455 21.19 10.89 14.21
N THR A 456 21.25 9.59 13.90
CA THR A 456 20.95 9.04 12.58
C THR A 456 20.15 7.75 12.73
N TRP A 457 19.13 7.58 11.90
CA TRP A 457 18.33 6.36 11.83
C TRP A 457 18.16 5.92 10.38
N THR A 458 17.93 4.62 10.21
CA THR A 458 17.29 4.08 9.03
C THR A 458 15.94 3.53 9.46
N ALA A 459 14.87 3.91 8.77
CA ALA A 459 13.52 3.49 9.11
C ALA A 459 12.72 3.13 7.86
N LYS A 460 11.98 2.02 7.96
CA LYS A 460 10.99 1.67 6.95
C LYS A 460 9.73 2.51 7.17
N SER A 461 9.20 3.07 6.10
CA SER A 461 8.05 3.96 6.09
C SER A 461 7.26 3.71 4.82
N THR A 462 5.95 3.52 4.96
CA THR A 462 5.02 3.33 3.83
C THR A 462 3.86 4.32 3.97
N PRO A 463 2.98 4.44 2.97
CA PRO A 463 1.80 5.30 3.10
C PRO A 463 0.92 4.96 4.32
N TRP A 464 0.88 3.69 4.73
CA TRP A 464 0.00 3.17 5.79
C TRP A 464 0.70 2.84 7.10
N ASP A 465 2.03 2.84 7.13
CA ASP A 465 2.81 2.60 8.33
C ASP A 465 3.97 3.61 8.40
N ARG A 466 3.83 4.57 9.32
CA ARG A 466 4.76 5.68 9.49
C ARG A 466 5.22 5.71 10.94
N PRO A 467 6.24 4.92 11.30
CA PRO A 467 6.73 4.87 12.67
C PRO A 467 7.23 6.24 13.13
N TRP A 468 7.22 6.44 14.44
CA TRP A 468 7.77 7.64 15.05
C TRP A 468 9.22 7.40 15.49
N LEU A 469 10.09 8.35 15.15
CA LEU A 469 11.46 8.39 15.65
C LEU A 469 11.53 9.30 16.86
N HIS A 470 12.38 8.95 17.81
CA HIS A 470 12.54 9.64 19.08
C HIS A 470 14.03 9.83 19.41
N TYR A 471 14.35 10.94 20.08
CA TYR A 471 15.69 11.22 20.57
C TYR A 471 15.65 12.09 21.83
N THR A 472 16.52 11.78 22.78
CA THR A 472 16.77 12.58 23.97
C THR A 472 18.15 13.21 23.85
N ASP A 473 18.22 14.52 23.57
CA ASP A 473 19.46 15.28 23.59
C ASP A 473 19.83 15.63 25.04
N THR A 474 20.90 15.00 25.53
CA THR A 474 21.50 15.26 26.85
C THR A 474 22.76 16.12 26.76
N ALA A 475 23.19 16.48 25.55
CA ALA A 475 24.33 17.35 25.29
C ALA A 475 23.88 18.82 25.19
N VAL A 476 23.06 19.24 26.15
CA VAL A 476 22.56 20.61 26.31
C VAL A 476 22.78 21.09 27.72
N THR A 477 22.92 22.40 27.88
CA THR A 477 23.06 23.02 29.21
C THR A 477 21.75 23.69 29.65
N PRO A 478 21.40 23.66 30.95
CA PRO A 478 20.23 24.37 31.46
C PRO A 478 20.25 25.86 31.09
N GLY A 479 19.17 26.39 30.53
CA GLY A 479 19.04 27.76 30.03
C GLY A 479 19.58 28.02 28.61
N GLU A 480 20.25 27.04 27.99
CA GLU A 480 20.65 27.10 26.57
C GLU A 480 19.42 27.27 25.67
N SER A 481 19.49 28.14 24.66
CA SER A 481 18.48 28.20 23.60
C SER A 481 19.05 27.58 22.33
N THR A 482 18.35 26.61 21.76
CA THR A 482 18.79 25.87 20.57
C THR A 482 17.59 25.52 19.68
N ASN A 483 17.83 24.99 18.48
CA ASN A 483 16.78 24.55 17.57
C ASN A 483 17.18 23.26 16.86
N TYR A 484 16.20 22.60 16.25
CA TYR A 484 16.40 21.30 15.60
C TYR A 484 15.70 21.24 14.26
N ARG A 485 16.16 20.36 13.37
CA ARG A 485 15.41 19.94 12.18
C ARG A 485 15.78 18.52 11.77
N VAL A 486 14.93 17.92 10.95
CA VAL A 486 15.17 16.61 10.36
C VAL A 486 15.66 16.78 8.93
N GLU A 487 16.70 16.05 8.58
CA GLU A 487 17.09 15.75 7.21
C GLU A 487 16.68 14.31 6.89
N VAL A 488 16.11 14.08 5.71
CA VAL A 488 15.74 12.76 5.22
C VAL A 488 16.36 12.55 3.84
N THR A 489 16.79 11.32 3.54
CA THR A 489 17.28 10.93 2.22
C THR A 489 16.92 9.50 1.85
N ASP A 490 16.59 9.31 0.57
CA ASP A 490 16.46 8.01 -0.11
C ASP A 490 17.80 7.51 -0.72
N GLY A 491 18.87 8.32 -0.63
CA GLY A 491 20.18 8.07 -1.24
C GLY A 491 20.48 8.88 -2.50
N THR A 492 19.45 9.24 -3.27
CA THR A 492 19.49 10.14 -4.43
C THR A 492 19.00 11.55 -4.11
N THR A 493 17.90 11.69 -3.37
CA THR A 493 17.35 12.98 -2.97
C THR A 493 17.56 13.17 -1.47
N THR A 494 17.93 14.39 -1.07
CA THR A 494 18.03 14.78 0.35
C THR A 494 17.19 16.02 0.58
N LEU A 495 16.23 15.93 1.49
CA LEU A 495 15.39 17.07 1.89
C LEU A 495 15.57 17.39 3.37
N ARG A 496 15.49 18.67 3.70
CA ARG A 496 15.48 19.16 5.07
C ARG A 496 14.13 19.77 5.42
N GLY A 497 13.62 19.39 6.59
CA GLY A 497 12.51 20.09 7.24
C GLY A 497 12.90 21.52 7.61
N ASN A 498 11.88 22.30 7.99
CA ASN A 498 12.10 23.62 8.58
C ASN A 498 12.75 23.47 9.96
N TYR A 499 13.51 24.47 10.40
CA TYR A 499 13.93 24.55 11.80
C TYR A 499 12.69 24.62 12.70
N SER A 500 12.77 23.96 13.85
CA SER A 500 11.89 24.22 14.97
C SER A 500 11.97 25.70 15.37
N ASP A 501 10.98 26.18 16.10
CA ASP A 501 11.21 27.38 16.90
C ASP A 501 12.32 27.10 17.93
N PRO A 502 13.09 28.11 18.35
CA PRO A 502 14.07 27.93 19.40
C PRO A 502 13.42 27.37 20.68
N VAL A 503 13.98 26.29 21.20
CA VAL A 503 13.63 25.72 22.50
C VAL A 503 14.68 26.16 23.51
N THR A 504 14.23 26.66 24.65
CA THR A 504 15.09 26.95 25.80
C THR A 504 15.10 25.75 26.73
N VAL A 505 16.28 25.23 27.04
CA VAL A 505 16.46 24.09 27.94
C VAL A 505 16.09 24.49 29.35
N ALA A 506 15.28 23.68 30.00
CA ALA A 506 14.76 23.97 31.33
C ALA A 506 15.91 24.19 32.32
N SER A 507 15.81 25.23 33.14
CA SER A 507 16.77 25.52 34.22
C SER A 507 16.43 24.82 35.53
N ALA A 508 15.20 24.33 35.65
CA ALA A 508 14.69 23.52 36.76
C ALA A 508 13.71 22.47 36.20
N LYS A 509 13.39 21.43 36.99
CA LYS A 509 12.32 20.51 36.64
C LYS A 509 11.01 21.28 36.50
N SER A 510 10.30 21.09 35.39
CA SER A 510 8.97 21.64 35.18
C SER A 510 7.96 20.87 36.05
N THR A 511 7.05 21.60 36.70
CA THR A 511 5.77 21.07 37.17
C THR A 511 4.67 22.10 36.92
N ALA A 512 3.93 21.85 35.85
CA ALA A 512 2.53 22.16 35.64
C ALA A 512 2.03 21.07 34.69
N TYR A 513 0.86 20.48 34.91
CA TYR A 513 0.39 19.31 34.17
C TYR A 513 0.48 19.48 32.64
N ASP A 514 0.05 20.62 32.12
CA ASP A 514 0.07 20.92 30.69
C ASP A 514 1.49 20.89 30.10
N GLN A 515 2.47 21.35 30.89
CA GLN A 515 3.87 21.40 30.44
C GLN A 515 4.43 19.99 30.32
N ILE A 516 4.19 19.10 31.28
CA ILE A 516 4.72 17.74 31.22
C ILE A 516 4.03 16.89 30.15
N ILE A 517 2.71 17.01 29.97
CA ILE A 517 1.99 16.29 28.90
C ILE A 517 2.42 16.79 27.51
N SER A 518 2.44 18.11 27.32
CA SER A 518 2.88 18.69 26.05
C SER A 518 4.34 18.34 25.77
N SER A 519 5.13 18.17 26.84
CA SER A 519 6.46 17.62 26.75
C SER A 519 6.37 16.23 26.18
N ASP A 520 5.80 15.21 26.82
CA ASP A 520 5.87 13.82 26.36
C ASP A 520 5.28 13.53 24.96
N GLY A 521 4.69 14.51 24.29
CA GLY A 521 4.60 14.52 22.83
C GLY A 521 3.45 13.66 22.30
N PRO A 522 2.23 13.85 22.81
CA PRO A 522 1.09 13.06 22.40
C PRO A 522 0.82 13.25 20.90
N GLN A 523 0.40 12.17 20.23
CA GLN A 523 -0.14 12.25 18.86
C GLN A 523 -1.57 12.82 18.84
N ALA A 524 -2.25 12.83 20.00
CA ALA A 524 -3.52 13.49 20.24
C ALA A 524 -3.69 13.74 21.74
N TYR A 525 -4.16 14.92 22.11
CA TYR A 525 -4.36 15.31 23.50
C TYR A 525 -5.60 16.17 23.64
N TRP A 526 -6.64 15.61 24.26
CA TRP A 526 -7.90 16.28 24.52
C TRP A 526 -8.01 16.56 26.01
N ARG A 527 -7.95 17.85 26.34
CA ARG A 527 -8.11 18.30 27.72
C ARG A 527 -9.52 18.08 28.24
N LEU A 528 -10.52 18.16 27.37
CA LEU A 528 -11.94 18.01 27.72
C LEU A 528 -12.47 19.11 28.67
N GLY A 529 -11.79 20.26 28.68
CA GLY A 529 -12.14 21.43 29.50
C GLY A 529 -12.91 22.53 28.76
N GLU A 530 -13.55 22.20 27.64
CA GLU A 530 -14.32 23.17 26.88
C GLU A 530 -15.57 23.66 27.65
N PRO A 531 -16.07 24.88 27.39
CA PRO A 531 -17.26 25.41 28.06
C PRO A 531 -18.51 24.55 27.86
N SER A 532 -19.43 24.60 28.82
CA SER A 532 -20.73 23.92 28.72
C SER A 532 -21.48 24.34 27.44
N GLY A 533 -22.09 23.36 26.76
CA GLY A 533 -22.79 23.54 25.48
C GLY A 533 -21.91 23.41 24.25
N THR A 534 -20.58 23.31 24.39
CA THR A 534 -19.67 23.06 23.27
C THR A 534 -19.88 21.65 22.70
N THR A 535 -19.84 21.53 21.36
CA THR A 535 -20.05 20.27 20.64
C THR A 535 -18.77 19.67 20.07
N THR A 536 -17.64 20.37 20.16
CA THR A 536 -16.33 19.94 19.68
C THR A 536 -15.28 20.04 20.78
N SER A 537 -14.22 19.23 20.67
CA SER A 537 -13.03 19.32 21.50
C SER A 537 -11.83 19.81 20.70
N VAL A 538 -10.95 20.55 21.35
CA VAL A 538 -9.69 21.00 20.75
C VAL A 538 -8.59 20.00 21.09
N ASP A 539 -7.85 19.57 20.06
CA ASP A 539 -6.60 18.84 20.26
C ASP A 539 -5.49 19.82 20.67
N SER A 540 -5.04 19.68 21.90
CA SER A 540 -3.95 20.46 22.49
C SER A 540 -2.58 19.89 22.14
N SER A 541 -2.50 18.80 21.38
CA SER A 541 -1.27 18.37 20.74
C SER A 541 -0.93 19.22 19.51
N SER A 542 0.23 18.98 18.90
CA SER A 542 0.64 19.64 17.66
C SER A 542 0.07 18.98 16.38
N GLN A 543 -0.91 18.06 16.50
CA GLN A 543 -1.36 17.18 15.40
C GLN A 543 -2.76 17.50 14.85
N SER A 544 -3.45 18.49 15.44
CA SER A 544 -4.75 19.01 15.00
C SER A 544 -5.86 17.95 14.88
N ASN A 545 -5.82 16.92 15.71
CA ASN A 545 -6.82 15.86 15.81
C ASN A 545 -8.00 16.30 16.71
N ASN A 546 -8.67 17.41 16.38
CA ASN A 546 -9.84 17.90 17.12
C ASN A 546 -10.91 16.80 17.25
N GLY A 547 -11.86 16.99 18.17
CA GLY A 547 -12.87 16.00 18.50
C GLY A 547 -14.31 16.50 18.30
N THR A 548 -15.25 15.57 18.14
CA THR A 548 -16.69 15.84 18.18
C THR A 548 -17.35 15.13 19.36
N PHE A 549 -18.12 15.87 20.15
CA PHE A 549 -18.88 15.37 21.30
C PHE A 549 -20.27 14.85 20.92
N THR A 550 -20.74 13.84 21.64
CA THR A 550 -22.13 13.37 21.61
C THR A 550 -22.50 12.88 23.00
N GLY A 551 -23.54 13.42 23.63
CA GLY A 551 -23.97 12.95 24.97
C GLY A 551 -22.92 13.15 26.07
N MET A 552 -22.14 14.23 25.98
CA MET A 552 -21.19 14.65 27.02
C MET A 552 -21.73 15.90 27.72
N ALA A 553 -21.48 16.03 29.02
CA ALA A 553 -21.63 17.27 29.78
C ALA A 553 -20.24 17.82 30.11
N LEU A 554 -20.06 19.12 29.96
CA LEU A 554 -18.77 19.81 30.10
C LEU A 554 -18.83 20.84 31.24
N GLY A 555 -17.66 21.26 31.72
CA GLY A 555 -17.53 22.34 32.70
C GLY A 555 -17.60 21.91 34.17
N ALA A 556 -17.50 20.60 34.45
CA ALA A 556 -17.34 20.11 35.83
C ALA A 556 -15.90 20.34 36.32
N SER A 557 -15.65 20.44 37.62
CA SER A 557 -14.28 20.53 38.14
C SER A 557 -13.44 19.32 37.72
N GLY A 558 -12.28 19.58 37.10
CA GLY A 558 -11.42 18.52 36.59
C GLY A 558 -10.45 17.95 37.62
N ALA A 559 -9.55 17.11 37.14
CA ALA A 559 -8.52 16.42 37.93
C ALA A 559 -7.34 17.33 38.26
N ILE A 560 -7.09 18.33 37.41
CA ILE A 560 -6.00 19.27 37.55
C ILE A 560 -6.53 20.55 38.20
N ALA A 561 -5.79 21.09 39.16
CA ALA A 561 -6.25 22.27 39.89
C ALA A 561 -6.55 23.45 38.92
N GLY A 562 -7.80 23.92 38.92
CA GLY A 562 -8.23 25.08 38.13
C GLY A 562 -8.71 24.78 36.70
N ASN A 563 -8.69 23.51 36.26
CA ASN A 563 -9.28 23.11 34.99
C ASN A 563 -10.72 22.60 35.15
N THR A 564 -11.36 22.30 34.02
CA THR A 564 -12.64 21.61 33.96
C THR A 564 -12.52 20.33 33.15
N ALA A 565 -13.42 19.38 33.41
CA ALA A 565 -13.48 18.09 32.76
C ALA A 565 -14.83 17.84 32.10
N ALA A 566 -14.88 16.77 31.31
CA ALA A 566 -16.10 16.25 30.72
C ALA A 566 -16.66 15.08 31.52
N SER A 567 -17.95 14.82 31.36
CA SER A 567 -18.59 13.60 31.85
C SER A 567 -19.59 13.04 30.85
N THR A 568 -19.80 11.73 30.86
CA THR A 568 -20.82 11.11 29.99
C THR A 568 -22.22 11.44 30.49
N SER A 569 -22.98 12.29 29.79
CA SER A 569 -24.33 12.69 30.20
C SER A 569 -25.43 11.72 29.74
N SER A 570 -25.09 10.80 28.84
CA SER A 570 -25.93 9.66 28.43
C SER A 570 -25.13 8.37 28.46
N SER A 571 -25.81 7.22 28.39
CA SER A 571 -25.19 5.89 28.35
C SER A 571 -24.29 5.65 27.13
N SER A 572 -24.38 6.49 26.11
CA SER A 572 -23.58 6.46 24.89
C SER A 572 -22.72 7.72 24.71
N GLY A 573 -22.47 8.44 25.80
CA GLY A 573 -21.71 9.68 25.80
C GLY A 573 -20.27 9.47 25.34
N ARG A 574 -19.84 10.16 24.28
CA ARG A 574 -18.49 10.02 23.71
C ARG A 574 -17.93 11.31 23.15
N MET A 575 -16.62 11.29 22.98
CA MET A 575 -15.89 12.12 22.03
C MET A 575 -15.22 11.23 20.99
N VAL A 576 -15.24 11.63 19.72
CA VAL A 576 -14.53 10.95 18.63
C VAL A 576 -13.56 11.92 17.98
N GLY A 577 -12.26 11.56 17.91
CA GLY A 577 -11.27 12.35 17.18
C GLY A 577 -11.57 12.40 15.69
N GLU A 578 -11.23 13.50 15.03
CA GLU A 578 -11.51 13.71 13.61
C GLU A 578 -10.54 12.95 12.68
N LYS A 579 -9.31 12.72 13.15
CA LYS A 579 -8.24 12.06 12.40
C LYS A 579 -8.30 10.55 12.60
N ALA A 580 -8.18 9.84 11.49
CA ALA A 580 -8.08 8.39 11.48
C ALA A 580 -6.60 7.95 11.48
N TYR A 581 -6.36 6.73 11.94
CA TYR A 581 -5.05 6.12 12.05
C TYR A 581 -5.08 4.70 11.46
N SER A 582 -3.96 4.31 10.86
CA SER A 582 -3.77 2.97 10.32
C SER A 582 -3.21 2.04 11.40
N MET A 583 -4.08 1.18 11.95
CA MET A 583 -3.74 0.03 12.80
C MET A 583 -2.57 0.19 13.81
N PRO A 584 -2.55 1.18 14.72
CA PRO A 584 -1.40 1.44 15.60
C PRO A 584 -0.90 0.18 16.34
N GLN A 585 0.38 -0.14 16.24
CA GLN A 585 1.02 -1.30 16.91
C GLN A 585 1.99 -0.90 18.02
N GLN A 586 2.19 0.40 18.22
CA GLN A 586 2.95 0.97 19.33
C GLN A 586 2.22 2.22 19.79
N PHE A 587 1.87 2.31 21.07
CA PHE A 587 1.13 3.44 21.60
C PHE A 587 1.05 3.44 23.14
N THR A 588 0.67 4.59 23.69
CA THR A 588 0.13 4.74 25.03
C THR A 588 -1.22 5.44 24.95
N VAL A 589 -2.18 5.02 25.75
CA VAL A 589 -3.41 5.77 26.01
C VAL A 589 -3.49 6.10 27.49
N GLU A 590 -3.88 7.32 27.84
CA GLU A 590 -4.08 7.73 29.23
C GLU A 590 -5.26 8.69 29.38
N ALA A 591 -5.75 8.80 30.61
CA ALA A 591 -6.72 9.82 31.04
C ALA A 591 -6.75 9.91 32.57
N TRP A 592 -7.33 10.98 33.09
CA TRP A 592 -7.88 11.01 34.44
C TRP A 592 -9.34 10.61 34.43
N VAL A 593 -9.75 9.82 35.44
CA VAL A 593 -11.12 9.32 35.56
C VAL A 593 -11.68 9.47 36.95
N LYS A 594 -12.97 9.77 37.05
CA LYS A 594 -13.71 9.87 38.30
C LYS A 594 -15.10 9.25 38.16
N GLN A 595 -15.44 8.35 39.07
CA GLN A 595 -16.72 7.66 39.07
C GLN A 595 -17.19 7.41 40.51
N SER A 596 -18.49 7.51 40.76
CA SER A 596 -19.11 7.24 42.06
C SER A 596 -20.16 6.13 42.01
N SER A 597 -20.61 5.74 40.81
CA SER A 597 -21.57 4.66 40.62
C SER A 597 -20.89 3.30 40.50
N THR A 598 -21.68 2.23 40.62
CA THR A 598 -21.27 0.86 40.29
C THR A 598 -21.36 0.58 38.79
N ARG A 599 -21.30 1.61 37.94
CA ARG A 599 -21.35 1.48 36.48
C ARG A 599 -19.94 1.69 35.91
N GLY A 600 -19.50 0.73 35.10
CA GLY A 600 -18.26 0.82 34.32
C GLY A 600 -18.49 1.40 32.92
N GLY A 601 -17.45 1.39 32.08
CA GLY A 601 -17.51 1.78 30.68
C GLY A 601 -16.17 2.21 30.11
N ARG A 602 -16.16 2.57 28.82
CA ARG A 602 -14.93 2.91 28.08
C ARG A 602 -14.38 4.24 28.57
N ILE A 603 -13.09 4.28 28.83
CA ILE A 603 -12.37 5.52 29.15
C ILE A 603 -11.84 6.09 27.84
N ILE A 604 -10.95 5.33 27.19
CA ILE A 604 -10.40 5.64 25.88
C ILE A 604 -10.15 4.34 25.12
N GLY A 605 -10.31 4.35 23.80
CA GLY A 605 -9.96 3.20 22.96
C GLY A 605 -10.04 3.50 21.48
N PHE A 606 -9.62 2.54 20.67
CA PHE A 606 -9.60 2.65 19.22
C PHE A 606 -10.86 2.00 18.63
N GLY A 607 -11.52 2.66 17.70
CA GLY A 607 -12.77 2.19 17.09
C GLY A 607 -12.73 2.20 15.57
N SER A 608 -13.45 1.29 14.92
CA SER A 608 -13.46 1.11 13.47
C SER A 608 -14.41 2.06 12.74
N SER A 609 -15.13 2.94 13.45
CA SER A 609 -16.10 3.85 12.85
C SER A 609 -15.95 5.27 13.40
N LYS A 610 -16.04 6.26 12.51
CA LYS A 610 -16.11 7.68 12.88
C LYS A 610 -17.47 8.01 13.50
N THR A 611 -18.56 7.53 12.90
CA THR A 611 -19.95 7.78 13.33
C THR A 611 -20.60 6.50 13.86
N GLY A 612 -21.54 6.63 14.80
CA GLY A 612 -22.16 5.47 15.46
C GLY A 612 -21.14 4.58 16.21
N ASN A 613 -21.51 3.32 16.46
CA ASN A 613 -20.69 2.40 17.24
C ASN A 613 -19.76 1.59 16.35
N SER A 614 -18.59 1.22 16.87
CA SER A 614 -17.67 0.34 16.16
C SER A 614 -18.18 -1.10 16.14
N VAL A 615 -17.87 -1.81 15.06
CA VAL A 615 -18.11 -3.25 14.95
C VAL A 615 -17.11 -3.99 15.85
N GLY A 616 -17.55 -5.05 16.54
CA GLY A 616 -16.68 -5.86 17.39
C GLY A 616 -16.23 -5.23 18.72
N GLY A 617 -16.69 -4.01 19.04
CA GLY A 617 -16.39 -3.34 20.31
C GLY A 617 -15.07 -2.56 20.35
N GLY A 618 -14.40 -2.41 19.20
CA GLY A 618 -13.11 -1.74 19.12
C GLY A 618 -12.00 -2.45 19.88
N ASP A 619 -10.84 -1.79 19.98
CA ASP A 619 -9.58 -2.37 20.46
C ASP A 619 -8.73 -1.32 21.19
N ARG A 620 -7.55 -1.70 21.69
CA ARG A 620 -6.57 -0.80 22.31
C ARG A 620 -7.21 -0.02 23.46
N MET A 621 -7.94 -0.76 24.30
CA MET A 621 -9.03 -0.22 25.08
C MET A 621 -8.66 -0.13 26.56
N LEU A 622 -8.76 1.09 27.10
CA LEU A 622 -8.73 1.40 28.52
C LEU A 622 -10.17 1.60 29.01
N TYR A 623 -10.60 0.86 30.02
CA TYR A 623 -11.98 0.87 30.50
C TYR A 623 -12.11 0.50 31.99
N MET A 624 -13.23 0.87 32.59
CA MET A 624 -13.56 0.59 33.99
C MET A 624 -14.68 -0.44 34.07
N ARG A 625 -14.61 -1.38 35.03
CA ARG A 625 -15.71 -2.30 35.39
C ARG A 625 -16.66 -1.70 36.42
N SER A 626 -17.82 -2.33 36.60
CA SER A 626 -18.81 -1.95 37.63
C SER A 626 -18.28 -1.96 39.07
N ASN A 627 -17.28 -2.78 39.36
CA ASN A 627 -16.60 -2.82 40.65
C ASN A 627 -15.44 -1.81 40.77
N GLY A 628 -15.27 -0.90 39.80
CA GLY A 628 -14.20 0.09 39.79
C GLY A 628 -12.82 -0.45 39.45
N ALA A 629 -12.67 -1.69 38.97
CA ALA A 629 -11.40 -2.15 38.44
C ALA A 629 -11.13 -1.50 37.06
N ILE A 630 -9.89 -1.08 36.81
CA ILE A 630 -9.42 -0.56 35.52
C ILE A 630 -8.80 -1.69 34.72
N LEU A 631 -9.09 -1.72 33.42
CA LEU A 631 -8.57 -2.69 32.49
C LEU A 631 -7.99 -1.99 31.28
N PHE A 632 -6.89 -2.53 30.80
CA PHE A 632 -6.33 -2.19 29.50
C PHE A 632 -6.19 -3.47 28.66
N GLY A 633 -6.54 -3.42 27.38
CA GLY A 633 -6.53 -4.60 26.54
C GLY A 633 -6.35 -4.35 25.05
N VAL A 634 -5.82 -5.38 24.39
CA VAL A 634 -5.70 -5.49 22.92
C VAL A 634 -6.31 -6.80 22.43
N ASN A 635 -6.74 -6.85 21.17
CA ASN A 635 -7.26 -8.05 20.52
C ASN A 635 -6.20 -8.60 19.56
N ASP A 636 -5.59 -9.73 19.91
CA ASP A 636 -4.55 -10.41 19.11
C ASP A 636 -5.08 -11.60 18.31
N GLY A 637 -6.40 -11.63 18.05
CA GLY A 637 -7.16 -12.83 17.68
C GLY A 637 -7.95 -13.38 18.87
N ALA A 638 -7.55 -13.02 20.09
CA ALA A 638 -8.34 -13.11 21.30
C ALA A 638 -8.19 -11.82 22.12
N GLN A 639 -9.17 -11.50 22.96
CA GLN A 639 -9.06 -10.35 23.86
C GLN A 639 -8.08 -10.63 24.98
N ARG A 640 -7.02 -9.83 25.06
CA ARG A 640 -6.01 -9.85 26.10
C ARG A 640 -6.19 -8.63 26.97
N THR A 641 -6.22 -8.81 28.28
CA THR A 641 -6.39 -7.71 29.23
C THR A 641 -5.45 -7.83 30.41
N VAL A 642 -5.03 -6.68 30.95
CA VAL A 642 -4.47 -6.54 32.29
C VAL A 642 -5.51 -5.82 33.13
N THR A 643 -5.69 -6.24 34.39
CA THR A 643 -6.73 -5.73 35.29
C THR A 643 -6.10 -5.22 36.59
N SER A 644 -6.49 -4.04 37.05
CA SER A 644 -6.13 -3.51 38.37
C SER A 644 -6.98 -4.12 39.49
N PRO A 645 -6.59 -3.96 40.76
CA PRO A 645 -7.54 -4.10 41.88
C PRO A 645 -8.80 -3.22 41.68
N SER A 646 -9.92 -3.66 42.26
CA SER A 646 -11.20 -2.93 42.26
C SER A 646 -11.18 -1.67 43.15
N GLY A 647 -12.20 -0.82 43.03
CA GLY A 647 -12.43 0.29 43.94
C GLY A 647 -12.04 1.69 43.45
N LYS A 648 -11.74 1.88 42.16
CA LYS A 648 -11.47 3.21 41.56
C LYS A 648 -12.74 3.99 41.19
N ASN A 649 -13.88 3.55 41.73
CA ASN A 649 -15.18 4.22 41.66
C ASN A 649 -15.57 4.79 43.04
N ASP A 650 -14.59 5.36 43.73
CA ASP A 650 -14.67 5.95 45.08
C ASP A 650 -14.94 7.46 45.05
N ASN A 651 -15.36 7.99 43.90
CA ASN A 651 -15.58 9.40 43.63
C ASN A 651 -14.31 10.27 43.75
N GLN A 652 -13.12 9.68 43.66
CA GLN A 652 -11.85 10.40 43.50
C GLN A 652 -11.37 10.38 42.05
N TRP A 653 -10.48 11.31 41.71
CA TRP A 653 -9.78 11.31 40.43
C TRP A 653 -8.62 10.33 40.48
N HIS A 654 -8.55 9.44 39.49
CA HIS A 654 -7.48 8.47 39.30
C HIS A 654 -6.83 8.66 37.94
N HIS A 655 -5.50 8.65 37.88
CA HIS A 655 -4.76 8.62 36.62
C HIS A 655 -4.65 7.19 36.15
N VAL A 656 -4.94 6.94 34.88
CA VAL A 656 -4.90 5.60 34.28
C VAL A 656 -4.17 5.65 32.94
N ALA A 657 -3.24 4.72 32.73
CA ALA A 657 -2.48 4.65 31.48
C ALA A 657 -2.27 3.19 31.04
N GLY A 658 -2.37 2.95 29.74
CA GLY A 658 -2.08 1.66 29.11
C GLY A 658 -1.03 1.81 28.03
N THR A 659 0.07 1.05 28.10
CA THR A 659 1.16 1.08 27.11
C THR A 659 1.22 -0.23 26.34
N PHE A 660 1.39 -0.16 25.02
CA PHE A 660 1.57 -1.31 24.14
C PHE A 660 2.78 -1.08 23.23
N ASP A 661 3.74 -2.01 23.28
CA ASP A 661 4.94 -1.97 22.44
C ASP A 661 5.47 -3.40 22.22
N ASN A 662 5.72 -3.77 20.97
CA ASN A 662 6.26 -5.09 20.59
C ASN A 662 5.52 -6.28 21.26
N GLY A 663 4.18 -6.22 21.29
CA GLY A 663 3.35 -7.25 21.91
C GLY A 663 3.31 -7.22 23.45
N LEU A 664 4.03 -6.30 24.10
CA LEU A 664 4.02 -6.13 25.55
C LEU A 664 2.95 -5.11 25.96
N LEU A 665 1.93 -5.61 26.67
CA LEU A 665 0.83 -4.83 27.21
C LEU A 665 1.09 -4.51 28.69
N LYS A 666 1.01 -3.24 29.11
CA LYS A 666 1.13 -2.83 30.52
C LYS A 666 0.01 -1.88 30.93
N LEU A 667 -0.44 -1.99 32.18
CA LEU A 667 -1.41 -1.08 32.79
C LEU A 667 -0.79 -0.38 33.99
N TYR A 668 -1.03 0.92 34.09
CA TYR A 668 -0.64 1.77 35.21
C TYR A 668 -1.88 2.45 35.80
N VAL A 669 -1.90 2.57 37.12
CA VAL A 669 -2.94 3.31 37.86
C VAL A 669 -2.26 4.16 38.92
N ASP A 670 -2.62 5.45 38.98
CA ASP A 670 -2.06 6.43 39.90
C ASP A 670 -0.51 6.48 39.82
N GLY A 671 0.02 6.43 38.60
CA GLY A 671 1.46 6.45 38.31
C GLY A 671 2.19 5.10 38.45
N MET A 672 1.56 4.09 39.06
CA MET A 672 2.21 2.82 39.41
C MET A 672 1.83 1.70 38.43
N LEU A 673 2.81 0.87 38.05
CA LEU A 673 2.56 -0.34 37.24
C LEU A 673 1.73 -1.35 38.05
N VAL A 674 0.54 -1.69 37.56
CA VAL A 674 -0.35 -2.68 38.21
C VAL A 674 -0.28 -4.06 37.58
N GLY A 675 0.19 -4.16 36.34
CA GLY A 675 0.41 -5.46 35.69
C GLY A 675 0.89 -5.35 34.25
N SER A 676 1.32 -6.49 33.71
CA SER A 676 1.77 -6.63 32.33
C SER A 676 1.53 -8.03 31.79
N THR A 677 1.36 -8.16 30.47
CA THR A 677 1.32 -9.45 29.78
C THR A 677 1.88 -9.33 28.37
N SER A 678 2.45 -10.43 27.85
CA SER A 678 2.80 -10.56 26.43
C SER A 678 1.58 -11.01 25.63
N THR A 679 1.50 -10.55 24.39
CA THR A 679 0.40 -10.75 23.43
C THR A 679 0.94 -10.75 22.00
N GLY A 680 0.11 -11.09 21.02
CA GLY A 680 0.42 -10.89 19.59
C GLY A 680 0.27 -9.44 19.12
N THR A 681 0.11 -9.25 17.81
CA THR A 681 -0.22 -7.94 17.21
C THR A 681 -1.64 -7.52 17.58
N ALA A 682 -1.85 -6.24 17.91
CA ALA A 682 -3.20 -5.71 18.09
C ALA A 682 -3.97 -5.74 16.76
N ALA A 683 -5.31 -5.74 16.80
CA ALA A 683 -6.15 -5.97 15.64
C ALA A 683 -5.87 -4.95 14.52
N LEU A 684 -5.78 -5.44 13.29
CA LEU A 684 -5.32 -4.70 12.12
C LEU A 684 -6.51 -4.06 11.39
N TYR A 685 -6.90 -2.85 11.81
CA TYR A 685 -7.96 -2.09 11.15
C TYR A 685 -7.68 -0.58 11.15
N TYR A 686 -8.30 0.13 10.18
CA TYR A 686 -8.29 1.58 10.12
C TYR A 686 -9.33 2.16 11.08
N GLY A 687 -8.97 3.16 11.88
CA GLY A 687 -9.85 3.59 12.96
C GLY A 687 -9.57 4.95 13.58
N TRP A 688 -10.38 5.29 14.58
CA TRP A 688 -10.36 6.55 15.31
C TRP A 688 -10.21 6.31 16.81
N TRP A 689 -9.48 7.19 17.50
CA TRP A 689 -9.47 7.23 18.95
C TRP A 689 -10.79 7.82 19.47
N ARG A 690 -11.35 7.18 20.50
CA ARG A 690 -12.66 7.51 21.07
C ARG A 690 -12.56 7.54 22.58
N ILE A 691 -13.26 8.48 23.19
CA ILE A 691 -13.32 8.70 24.64
C ILE A 691 -14.75 8.50 25.14
N GLY A 692 -14.90 7.92 26.33
CA GLY A 692 -16.16 7.82 27.07
C GLY A 692 -17.10 6.71 26.62
N TYR A 693 -17.25 6.47 25.31
CA TYR A 693 -18.10 5.38 24.84
C TYR A 693 -17.68 4.81 23.48
N ASP A 694 -17.71 3.48 23.45
CA ASP A 694 -17.97 2.62 22.31
C ASP A 694 -18.49 1.29 22.87
N ASN A 695 -18.88 0.34 22.02
CA ASN A 695 -19.31 -0.98 22.46
C ASN A 695 -18.20 -1.67 23.28
N THR A 696 -18.47 -2.06 24.54
CA THR A 696 -17.52 -2.83 25.36
C THR A 696 -18.00 -4.24 25.66
N SER A 697 -19.20 -4.61 25.21
CA SER A 697 -19.87 -5.89 25.52
C SER A 697 -19.06 -7.13 25.14
N ALA A 698 -18.24 -7.03 24.09
CA ALA A 698 -17.37 -8.11 23.68
C ALA A 698 -16.26 -8.39 24.72
N TRP A 699 -15.85 -7.39 25.51
CA TRP A 699 -14.68 -7.44 26.38
C TRP A 699 -14.99 -7.94 27.79
N THR A 700 -14.02 -8.59 28.43
CA THR A 700 -14.23 -9.21 29.76
C THR A 700 -14.66 -8.18 30.80
N GLY A 701 -15.85 -8.38 31.36
CA GLY A 701 -16.48 -7.46 32.33
C GLY A 701 -16.92 -6.12 31.73
N GLY A 702 -16.97 -6.00 30.40
CA GLY A 702 -17.56 -4.88 29.70
C GLY A 702 -19.10 -4.97 29.63
N GLY A 703 -19.72 -4.08 28.85
CA GLY A 703 -21.18 -4.02 28.68
C GLY A 703 -21.91 -3.12 29.70
N ALA A 704 -21.22 -2.53 30.66
CA ALA A 704 -21.80 -1.50 31.52
C ALA A 704 -22.08 -0.22 30.71
N THR A 705 -23.31 0.28 30.81
CA THR A 705 -23.70 1.59 30.25
C THR A 705 -23.19 2.70 31.15
N GLN A 706 -22.52 3.69 30.57
CA GLN A 706 -21.77 4.67 31.35
C GLN A 706 -22.46 6.03 31.34
N THR A 707 -23.03 6.41 32.48
CA THR A 707 -23.51 7.78 32.72
C THR A 707 -22.80 8.31 33.94
N GLY A 708 -22.24 9.50 33.85
CA GLY A 708 -21.53 10.19 34.92
C GLY A 708 -20.07 9.77 35.09
N LEU A 709 -19.43 9.10 34.12
CA LEU A 709 -17.96 8.96 34.16
C LEU A 709 -17.34 10.32 33.86
N GLY A 710 -16.67 10.90 34.85
CA GLY A 710 -15.79 12.04 34.65
C GLY A 710 -14.52 11.61 33.94
N ILE A 711 -14.13 12.34 32.91
CA ILE A 711 -12.92 12.11 32.11
C ILE A 711 -12.25 13.45 31.89
N ASP A 712 -10.95 13.49 32.13
CA ASP A 712 -10.14 14.68 31.98
C ASP A 712 -8.79 14.32 31.36
N GLU A 713 -8.20 15.28 30.66
CA GLU A 713 -6.81 15.21 30.18
C GLU A 713 -6.45 13.90 29.46
N ALA A 714 -7.28 13.49 28.51
CA ALA A 714 -7.08 12.24 27.78
C ALA A 714 -6.06 12.41 26.66
N ALA A 715 -5.04 11.55 26.64
CA ALA A 715 -3.96 11.64 25.69
C ALA A 715 -3.63 10.28 25.04
N VAL A 716 -3.11 10.35 23.83
CA VAL A 716 -2.57 9.21 23.09
C VAL A 716 -1.16 9.54 22.65
N TYR A 717 -0.23 8.65 22.95
CA TYR A 717 1.16 8.73 22.52
C TYR A 717 1.41 7.69 21.43
N PRO A 718 2.22 8.01 20.40
CA PRO A 718 2.56 7.06 19.35
C PRO A 718 3.64 6.05 19.78
N TYR A 719 3.98 5.99 21.07
CA TYR A 719 4.97 5.11 21.65
C TYR A 719 4.56 4.66 23.06
N ALA A 720 5.23 3.65 23.62
CA ALA A 720 5.03 3.25 25.01
C ALA A 720 5.79 4.19 25.96
N LEU A 721 5.05 4.96 26.78
CA LEU A 721 5.65 5.79 27.82
C LEU A 721 6.43 4.93 28.83
N SER A 722 7.54 5.47 29.31
CA SER A 722 8.31 4.86 30.39
C SER A 722 7.56 4.95 31.72
N PRO A 723 7.86 4.06 32.69
CA PRO A 723 7.28 4.16 34.04
C PRO A 723 7.52 5.53 34.70
N ALA A 724 8.67 6.17 34.43
CA ALA A 724 9.00 7.48 34.99
C ALA A 724 8.11 8.61 34.43
N GLN A 725 7.82 8.57 33.13
CA GLN A 725 6.91 9.52 32.48
C GLN A 725 5.49 9.39 33.04
N VAL A 726 4.97 8.16 33.12
CA VAL A 726 3.63 7.89 33.67
C VAL A 726 3.52 8.35 35.13
N GLN A 727 4.54 8.09 35.95
CA GLN A 727 4.58 8.57 37.34
C GLN A 727 4.67 10.11 37.41
N GLY A 728 5.40 10.73 36.48
CA GLY A 728 5.50 12.18 36.36
C GLY A 728 4.16 12.83 36.08
N HIS A 729 3.39 12.30 35.13
CA HIS A 729 2.03 12.79 34.81
C HIS A 729 1.11 12.76 36.03
N TYR A 730 1.11 11.65 36.77
CA TYR A 730 0.32 11.53 38.00
C TYR A 730 0.72 12.55 39.08
N ALA A 731 2.02 12.80 39.24
CA ALA A 731 2.55 13.69 40.26
C ALA A 731 2.32 15.18 39.96
N ALA A 732 1.99 15.54 38.72
CA ALA A 732 1.86 16.92 38.26
C ALA A 732 0.44 17.54 38.39
N ARG A 733 -0.51 16.82 39.00
CA ARG A 733 -1.93 17.21 39.14
C ARG A 733 -2.20 18.44 40.00
#